data_AF-A0ABD3A973-F1
#
_entry.id   AF-A0ABD3A973-F1
#
_cell.length_a   1.000
_cell.length_b   1.000
_cell.length_c   1.000
_cell.angle_alpha   90.00
_cell.angle_beta   90.00
_cell.angle_gamma   90.00
#
_symmetry.space_group_name_H-M   'P 1'
#
loop_
_entity.id
_entity.type
_entity.pdbx_description
1 polymer ?
#
loop_
_entity_poly.entity_id
_entity_poly.type
_entity_poly.pdbx_seq_one_letter_code
_entity_poly.pdbx_strand_id
1 'polypeptide(L)'
;MADGPASFWTQANALLRKNLAFQKRNIRSNVRLIVFPFLLSVLLVVIQNLVNKQLAKPSNRCGCACIDTNGDGKCEKVCGIQYSTVQQVGSCLIPSPPEWPPLLQVPAPEFRAVQTNFILYADLPNESCRRTGSCPAAILLTGNNRTLGLSLAANIFPSSSISNASDMLYSVANDVLGSASKPQVSDFLEPAFVSNLPVYYLQPQCASSSTFPVSFSIGSALSELEANCVRGFTLWRNSSSEINDELYKGYRKGNPQQKINEIVAGYDFSNTDTTNFNVSIWYNSTYKNDTGTTPFALTRVPRSINLVSNAYLQFLLGPGTRMLFEFVKEMPKPETLLRMDFSSLLGPLFFTWIIIQLFPVMLSSLVYEKQQRLRIMMKMHGLGDGPYWMISYAYFLLLSSVYTLVFVMFGSVIGLKFFTLNDYSIQFAFYFLYINLQVSLAFLVAALFSNVKMATGCIMVFGTGLLGGFLFQFFNQASSFSRGWIIVMELYPGFSLYRGLYEFAQYAFEGDYMGTVGMRWKNLSDRRNGMKEVLIILSIEWDKVEQLLLESRASHAIVSHNLKKVYPGRDGNPEKFVVRGVSLALPRAECFGMLGPSGAGKTSFISMMIGLPKPSSGTAYVQGLDIRSHMDSIYTSMGVCPQHDLLWESLTGREHLLFYGRLKNLKGAALTQAVEESLKSVNLFHRGVADKQAGKYSGGYEEEA
;
A
#
# COMPACT_ATOMS: atom_id res chain seq x y z
N MET A 1 17.36 -40.52 38.31
CA MET A 1 16.62 -39.79 37.26
C MET A 1 17.04 -38.32 37.32
N ALA A 2 16.69 -37.47 36.34
CA ALA A 2 17.02 -36.04 36.39
C ALA A 2 15.85 -35.27 37.02
N ASP A 3 15.97 -34.91 38.29
CA ASP A 3 14.90 -34.24 39.02
C ASP A 3 14.75 -32.77 38.61
N GLY A 4 13.69 -32.47 37.86
CA GLY A 4 13.27 -31.12 37.53
C GLY A 4 12.80 -30.95 36.07
N PRO A 5 11.78 -30.10 35.81
CA PRO A 5 11.31 -29.83 34.46
C PRO A 5 12.43 -29.20 33.60
N ALA A 6 12.47 -29.57 32.32
CA ALA A 6 13.49 -29.06 31.40
C ALA A 6 13.42 -27.53 31.26
N SER A 7 14.56 -26.85 31.39
CA SER A 7 14.66 -25.39 31.29
C SER A 7 14.11 -24.85 29.95
N PHE A 8 13.67 -23.60 29.93
CA PHE A 8 13.21 -22.91 28.71
C PHE A 8 14.17 -23.11 27.52
N TRP A 9 15.47 -22.91 27.75
CA TRP A 9 16.51 -23.10 26.72
C TRP A 9 16.67 -24.57 26.28
N THR A 10 16.43 -25.55 27.16
CA THR A 10 16.35 -26.97 26.76
C THR A 10 15.16 -27.19 25.81
N GLN A 11 13.98 -26.65 26.16
CA GLN A 11 12.75 -26.79 25.38
C GLN A 11 12.87 -26.08 24.01
N ALA A 12 13.46 -24.88 23.98
CA ALA A 12 13.79 -24.12 22.77
C ALA A 12 14.72 -24.89 21.84
N ASN A 13 15.82 -25.45 22.35
CA ASN A 13 16.77 -26.25 21.56
C ASN A 13 16.11 -27.53 21.00
N ALA A 14 15.19 -28.17 21.74
CA ALA A 14 14.43 -29.33 21.27
C ALA A 14 13.48 -28.96 20.11
N LEU A 15 12.65 -27.94 20.28
CA LEU A 15 11.70 -27.46 19.25
C LEU A 15 12.41 -26.90 18.01
N LEU A 16 13.48 -26.13 18.18
CA LEU A 16 14.27 -25.58 17.08
C LEU A 16 14.91 -26.70 16.26
N ARG A 17 15.41 -27.78 16.89
CA ARG A 17 15.91 -28.97 16.18
C ARG A 17 14.80 -29.73 15.45
N LYS A 18 13.59 -29.87 16.04
CA LYS A 18 12.41 -30.45 15.38
C LYS A 18 12.07 -29.67 14.10
N ASN A 19 11.97 -28.35 14.22
CA ASN A 19 11.62 -27.46 13.11
C ASN A 19 12.73 -27.48 12.02
N LEU A 20 14.02 -27.45 12.39
CA LEU A 20 15.12 -27.59 11.42
C LEU A 20 15.09 -28.93 10.67
N ALA A 21 14.79 -30.05 11.34
CA ALA A 21 14.69 -31.36 10.69
C ALA A 21 13.53 -31.40 9.68
N PHE A 22 12.37 -30.87 10.05
CA PHE A 22 11.20 -30.72 9.17
C PHE A 22 11.51 -29.84 7.95
N GLN A 23 12.11 -28.67 8.16
CA GLN A 23 12.49 -27.73 7.09
C GLN A 23 13.57 -28.32 6.17
N LYS A 24 14.56 -29.05 6.70
CA LYS A 24 15.59 -29.74 5.90
C LYS A 24 14.99 -30.81 4.98
N ARG A 25 13.97 -31.55 5.43
CA ARG A 25 13.26 -32.54 4.59
C ARG A 25 12.32 -31.90 3.58
N ASN A 26 11.67 -30.78 3.94
CA ASN A 26 10.78 -30.03 3.07
C ASN A 26 11.49 -28.98 2.17
N ILE A 27 12.81 -29.10 2.00
CA ILE A 27 13.63 -28.13 1.26
C ILE A 27 13.13 -27.83 -0.17
N ARG A 28 12.53 -28.80 -0.87
CA ARG A 28 11.91 -28.58 -2.20
C ARG A 28 10.73 -27.59 -2.15
N SER A 29 9.92 -27.64 -1.10
CA SER A 29 8.80 -26.71 -0.88
C SER A 29 9.32 -25.33 -0.48
N ASN A 30 10.35 -25.27 0.36
CA ASN A 30 10.98 -24.02 0.77
C ASN A 30 11.63 -23.28 -0.40
N VAL A 31 12.36 -24.01 -1.26
CA VAL A 31 12.93 -23.47 -2.49
C VAL A 31 11.82 -22.95 -3.41
N ARG A 32 10.70 -23.67 -3.57
CA ARG A 32 9.55 -23.16 -4.34
C ARG A 32 8.96 -21.87 -3.77
N LEU A 33 8.84 -21.75 -2.44
CA LEU A 33 8.36 -20.53 -1.77
C LEU A 33 9.32 -19.35 -2.00
N ILE A 34 10.63 -19.55 -1.91
CA ILE A 34 11.65 -18.50 -2.10
C ILE A 34 11.82 -18.13 -3.59
N VAL A 35 11.66 -19.09 -4.50
CA VAL A 35 11.76 -18.87 -5.96
C VAL A 35 10.53 -18.15 -6.53
N PHE A 36 9.36 -18.23 -5.90
CA PHE A 36 8.16 -17.54 -6.41
C PHE A 36 8.30 -16.00 -6.45
N PRO A 37 8.74 -15.29 -5.39
CA PRO A 37 9.06 -13.86 -5.45
C PRO A 37 10.09 -13.50 -6.52
N PHE A 38 11.13 -14.34 -6.69
CA PHE A 38 12.15 -14.13 -7.72
C PHE A 38 11.55 -14.23 -9.12
N LEU A 39 10.76 -15.28 -9.41
CA LEU A 39 10.06 -15.44 -10.69
C LEU A 39 9.09 -14.29 -10.97
N LEU A 40 8.38 -13.78 -9.96
CA LEU A 40 7.45 -12.65 -10.14
C LEU A 40 8.20 -11.32 -10.37
N SER A 41 9.32 -11.11 -9.68
CA SER A 41 10.20 -9.96 -9.91
C SER A 41 10.82 -9.99 -11.31
N VAL A 42 11.30 -11.16 -11.76
CA VAL A 42 11.77 -11.37 -13.14
C VAL A 42 10.64 -11.18 -14.15
N LEU A 43 9.41 -11.63 -13.86
CA LEU A 43 8.26 -11.39 -14.73
C LEU A 43 7.96 -9.89 -14.88
N LEU A 44 8.02 -9.11 -13.80
CA LEU A 44 7.88 -7.65 -13.85
C LEU A 44 8.97 -7.00 -14.72
N VAL A 45 10.22 -7.46 -14.63
CA VAL A 45 11.32 -7.00 -15.52
C VAL A 45 11.09 -7.39 -16.98
N VAL A 46 10.59 -8.60 -17.25
CA VAL A 46 10.29 -9.05 -18.61
C VAL A 46 9.14 -8.23 -19.20
N ILE A 47 8.09 -7.94 -18.43
CA ILE A 47 7.00 -7.03 -18.81
C ILE A 47 7.55 -5.62 -19.05
N GLN A 48 8.35 -5.08 -18.12
CA GLN A 48 8.98 -3.77 -18.25
C GLN A 48 9.84 -3.67 -19.52
N ASN A 49 10.66 -4.68 -19.81
CA ASN A 49 11.50 -4.71 -21.01
C ASN A 49 10.68 -4.89 -22.31
N LEU A 50 9.59 -5.66 -22.26
CA LEU A 50 8.70 -5.85 -23.41
C LEU A 50 7.92 -4.55 -23.72
N VAL A 51 7.43 -3.84 -22.70
CA VAL A 51 6.78 -2.53 -22.88
C VAL A 51 7.81 -1.45 -23.23
N ASN A 52 9.00 -1.43 -22.63
CA ASN A 52 10.11 -0.57 -23.08
C ASN A 52 10.44 -0.80 -24.56
N LYS A 53 10.38 -2.05 -25.05
CA LYS A 53 10.57 -2.37 -26.48
C LYS A 53 9.42 -1.90 -27.38
N GLN A 54 8.18 -1.84 -26.86
CA GLN A 54 7.03 -1.23 -27.57
C GLN A 54 7.12 0.30 -27.57
N LEU A 55 7.46 0.92 -26.44
CA LEU A 55 7.71 2.36 -26.32
C LEU A 55 8.96 2.80 -27.12
N ALA A 56 9.91 1.90 -27.38
CA ALA A 56 11.08 2.16 -28.22
C ALA A 56 10.82 2.04 -29.74
N LYS A 57 9.56 1.95 -30.19
CA LYS A 57 9.21 2.05 -31.61
C LYS A 57 9.64 3.40 -32.20
N PRO A 58 9.96 3.48 -33.51
CA PRO A 58 10.46 4.71 -34.12
C PRO A 58 9.47 5.89 -34.08
N SER A 59 8.15 5.62 -34.01
CA SER A 59 7.10 6.62 -33.78
C SER A 59 7.15 7.29 -32.40
N ASN A 60 7.80 6.64 -31.43
CA ASN A 60 7.84 7.00 -30.01
C ASN A 60 9.28 7.31 -29.56
N ARG A 61 10.16 7.59 -30.53
CA ARG A 61 11.54 8.02 -30.33
C ARG A 61 11.74 9.35 -31.04
N CYS A 62 12.59 10.19 -30.47
CA CYS A 62 13.10 11.38 -31.15
C CYS A 62 13.66 10.99 -32.52
N GLY A 63 13.24 11.73 -33.54
CA GLY A 63 13.79 11.64 -34.88
C GLY A 63 15.21 12.19 -34.92
N CYS A 64 16.01 11.66 -35.85
CA CYS A 64 17.42 12.00 -35.97
C CYS A 64 17.83 12.08 -37.43
N ALA A 65 18.58 13.10 -37.78
CA ALA A 65 19.25 13.19 -39.07
C ALA A 65 20.66 12.58 -39.00
N CYS A 66 21.18 12.29 -40.19
CA CYS A 66 22.60 12.12 -40.44
C CYS A 66 23.15 13.51 -40.77
N ILE A 67 24.09 14.03 -39.97
CA ILE A 67 24.79 15.27 -40.26
C ILE A 67 26.28 14.95 -40.40
N ASP A 68 26.89 15.38 -41.49
CA ASP A 68 28.33 15.39 -41.63
C ASP A 68 28.84 16.74 -41.12
N THR A 69 29.39 16.74 -39.92
CA THR A 69 29.83 17.95 -39.19
C THR A 69 31.13 18.54 -39.72
N ASN A 70 31.90 17.77 -40.50
CA ASN A 70 33.21 18.16 -41.03
C ASN A 70 33.28 18.22 -42.57
N GLY A 71 32.39 17.51 -43.28
CA GLY A 71 32.55 17.21 -44.71
C GLY A 71 33.41 15.96 -44.99
N ASP A 72 33.64 15.12 -43.97
CA ASP A 72 34.52 13.94 -44.01
C ASP A 72 33.83 12.70 -44.63
N GLY A 73 32.55 12.80 -45.01
CA GLY A 73 31.66 11.67 -45.29
C GLY A 73 31.22 10.92 -44.02
N LYS A 74 31.53 11.43 -42.82
CA LYS A 74 31.25 10.77 -41.55
C LYS A 74 29.93 11.25 -40.96
N CYS A 75 28.93 10.38 -41.11
CA CYS A 75 27.59 10.56 -40.56
C CYS A 75 27.58 10.57 -39.02
N GLU A 76 27.52 11.76 -38.40
CA GLU A 76 27.14 11.89 -37.00
C GLU A 76 25.62 11.89 -36.86
N LYS A 77 25.10 11.06 -35.95
CA LYS A 77 23.65 10.89 -35.78
C LYS A 77 23.11 11.90 -34.77
N VAL A 78 22.70 13.07 -35.27
CA VAL A 78 22.12 14.14 -34.44
C VAL A 78 20.61 13.94 -34.31
N CYS A 79 20.15 13.75 -33.07
CA CYS A 79 18.73 13.60 -32.72
C CYS A 79 18.15 14.91 -32.18
N GLY A 80 16.93 15.29 -32.58
CA GLY A 80 16.30 16.51 -32.10
C GLY A 80 14.92 16.80 -32.70
N ILE A 81 14.24 17.81 -32.14
CA ILE A 81 12.91 18.27 -32.56
C ILE A 81 12.85 18.56 -34.06
N GLN A 82 13.90 19.20 -34.61
CA GLN A 82 14.04 19.57 -36.03
C GLN A 82 13.91 18.38 -37.00
N TYR A 83 14.19 17.15 -36.53
CA TYR A 83 14.18 15.92 -37.34
C TYR A 83 13.03 14.98 -36.96
N SER A 84 12.03 15.48 -36.23
CA SER A 84 10.99 14.70 -35.57
C SER A 84 9.58 15.14 -36.02
N THR A 85 8.69 14.17 -36.26
CA THR A 85 7.26 14.43 -36.51
C THR A 85 6.52 14.77 -35.22
N VAL A 86 5.38 15.46 -35.29
CA VAL A 86 4.59 15.93 -34.12
C VAL A 86 4.37 14.85 -33.03
N GLN A 87 4.22 13.57 -33.42
CA GLN A 87 4.10 12.44 -32.48
C GLN A 87 5.42 12.03 -31.81
N GLN A 88 6.55 12.13 -32.52
CA GLN A 88 7.90 11.81 -32.05
C GLN A 88 8.51 12.93 -31.19
N VAL A 89 8.17 14.19 -31.47
CA VAL A 89 8.76 15.38 -30.82
C VAL A 89 8.63 15.27 -29.29
N GLY A 90 7.53 14.67 -28.79
CA GLY A 90 7.27 14.42 -27.35
C GLY A 90 8.10 13.33 -26.68
N SER A 91 9.11 12.80 -27.39
CA SER A 91 10.11 11.87 -26.87
C SER A 91 11.55 12.37 -27.10
N CYS A 92 11.71 13.64 -27.48
CA CYS A 92 13.01 14.29 -27.64
C CYS A 92 13.55 14.88 -26.34
N LEU A 93 14.86 14.76 -26.16
CA LEU A 93 15.60 15.66 -25.29
C LEU A 93 15.68 17.03 -25.96
N ILE A 94 15.59 18.09 -25.16
CA ILE A 94 15.58 19.47 -25.66
C ILE A 94 16.58 20.30 -24.84
N PRO A 95 17.79 20.56 -25.37
CA PRO A 95 18.81 21.37 -24.67
C PRO A 95 18.44 22.87 -24.63
N SER A 96 17.56 23.31 -25.52
CA SER A 96 17.05 24.68 -25.63
C SER A 96 15.54 24.62 -25.94
N PRO A 97 14.65 24.67 -24.93
CA PRO A 97 13.20 24.58 -25.17
C PRO A 97 12.70 25.71 -26.07
N PRO A 98 11.71 25.46 -26.95
CA PRO A 98 11.12 26.50 -27.77
C PRO A 98 10.49 27.59 -26.90
N GLU A 99 10.69 28.83 -27.31
CA GLU A 99 10.30 30.05 -26.59
C GLU A 99 8.78 30.28 -26.67
N TRP A 100 8.03 29.61 -25.79
CA TRP A 100 6.58 29.76 -25.67
C TRP A 100 6.21 30.98 -24.82
N PRO A 101 5.28 31.84 -25.27
CA PRO A 101 4.86 32.99 -24.49
C PRO A 101 4.09 32.58 -23.23
N PRO A 102 4.28 33.27 -22.08
CA PRO A 102 3.58 32.94 -20.85
C PRO A 102 2.09 33.27 -20.97
N LEU A 103 1.28 32.22 -20.92
CA LEU A 103 -0.17 32.28 -21.03
C LEU A 103 -0.83 32.40 -19.66
N LEU A 104 -2.02 32.99 -19.63
CA LEU A 104 -2.96 33.00 -18.51
C LEU A 104 -3.92 31.80 -18.58
N GLN A 105 -4.35 31.25 -17.45
CA GLN A 105 -5.43 30.25 -17.44
C GLN A 105 -6.79 30.96 -17.57
N VAL A 106 -7.44 30.82 -18.72
CA VAL A 106 -8.68 31.55 -19.04
C VAL A 106 -9.83 30.55 -19.17
N PRO A 107 -10.93 30.67 -18.40
CA PRO A 107 -12.03 29.72 -18.47
C PRO A 107 -12.67 29.63 -19.87
N ALA A 108 -13.11 28.42 -20.22
CA ALA A 108 -13.86 28.18 -21.46
C ALA A 108 -15.17 28.99 -21.47
N PRO A 109 -15.67 29.46 -22.63
CA PRO A 109 -16.81 30.38 -22.70
C PRO A 109 -18.07 29.90 -21.96
N GLU A 110 -18.29 28.59 -21.91
CA GLU A 110 -19.40 27.94 -21.21
C GLU A 110 -19.25 27.89 -19.68
N PHE A 111 -18.05 28.13 -19.13
CA PHE A 111 -17.74 28.09 -17.69
C PHE A 111 -17.43 29.46 -17.08
N ARG A 112 -17.16 30.50 -17.88
CA ARG A 112 -16.86 31.88 -17.41
C ARG A 112 -17.92 32.43 -16.46
N ALA A 113 -17.48 33.26 -15.51
CA ALA A 113 -18.31 33.89 -14.49
C ALA A 113 -19.54 34.63 -15.04
N VAL A 114 -20.72 34.23 -14.57
CA VAL A 114 -22.03 34.86 -14.83
C VAL A 114 -22.83 35.00 -13.53
N GLN A 115 -23.83 35.87 -13.52
CA GLN A 115 -24.79 35.96 -12.42
C GLN A 115 -25.63 34.67 -12.35
N THR A 116 -25.83 34.15 -11.15
CA THR A 116 -26.58 32.89 -10.90
C THR A 116 -27.31 32.92 -9.56
N ASN A 117 -28.24 31.99 -9.36
CA ASN A 117 -29.00 31.83 -8.11
C ASN A 117 -28.14 31.56 -6.85
N PHE A 118 -26.83 31.32 -6.99
CA PHE A 118 -25.89 31.09 -5.88
C PHE A 118 -24.69 32.07 -5.85
N ILE A 119 -24.50 32.86 -6.91
CA ILE A 119 -23.55 33.98 -7.00
C ILE A 119 -24.33 35.16 -7.58
N LEU A 120 -24.88 35.98 -6.67
CA LEU A 120 -25.89 37.00 -6.96
C LEU A 120 -25.32 38.39 -7.30
N TYR A 121 -23.99 38.54 -7.37
CA TYR A 121 -23.35 39.82 -7.68
C TYR A 121 -23.86 40.40 -9.01
N ALA A 122 -24.38 41.62 -8.97
CA ALA A 122 -25.01 42.29 -10.11
C ALA A 122 -24.00 42.95 -11.08
N ASP A 123 -22.71 42.82 -10.80
CA ASP A 123 -21.61 43.24 -11.69
C ASP A 123 -21.18 42.12 -12.66
N LEU A 124 -21.72 40.91 -12.51
CA LEU A 124 -21.52 39.78 -13.41
C LEU A 124 -22.52 39.79 -14.58
N PRO A 125 -22.12 39.32 -15.77
CA PRO A 125 -23.00 39.22 -16.94
C PRO A 125 -24.07 38.12 -16.79
N ASN A 126 -25.16 38.23 -17.54
CA ASN A 126 -26.24 37.23 -17.58
C ASN A 126 -25.79 35.89 -18.21
N GLU A 127 -26.36 34.77 -17.74
CA GLU A 127 -26.08 33.39 -18.24
C GLU A 127 -26.29 33.23 -19.77
N SER A 128 -27.02 34.14 -20.42
CA SER A 128 -27.19 34.19 -21.87
C SER A 128 -25.88 34.32 -22.65
N CYS A 129 -24.85 35.01 -22.14
CA CYS A 129 -23.57 35.16 -22.84
C CYS A 129 -22.84 33.83 -23.06
N ARG A 130 -23.13 32.79 -22.24
CA ARG A 130 -22.52 31.46 -22.38
C ARG A 130 -23.01 30.74 -23.63
N ARG A 131 -24.28 30.97 -24.01
CA ARG A 131 -24.88 30.39 -25.22
C ARG A 131 -24.34 30.99 -26.52
N THR A 132 -23.85 32.23 -26.46
CA THR A 132 -23.25 32.95 -27.60
C THR A 132 -21.72 32.95 -27.55
N GLY A 133 -21.09 32.26 -26.59
CA GLY A 133 -19.63 32.23 -26.40
C GLY A 133 -18.99 33.57 -26.01
N SER A 134 -19.81 34.61 -25.77
CA SER A 134 -19.38 36.02 -25.68
C SER A 134 -19.13 36.51 -24.26
N CYS A 135 -19.19 35.63 -23.25
CA CYS A 135 -18.93 36.05 -21.86
C CYS A 135 -17.50 36.62 -21.70
N PRO A 136 -17.36 37.79 -21.04
CA PRO A 136 -16.06 38.34 -20.69
C PRO A 136 -15.33 37.49 -19.64
N ALA A 137 -14.03 37.69 -19.51
CA ALA A 137 -13.17 37.00 -18.56
C ALA A 137 -12.92 37.86 -17.31
N ALA A 138 -13.45 37.42 -16.17
CA ALA A 138 -13.44 38.17 -14.90
C ALA A 138 -12.14 37.95 -14.10
N ILE A 139 -11.63 39.04 -13.53
CA ILE A 139 -10.59 39.08 -12.49
C ILE A 139 -11.15 39.79 -11.25
N LEU A 140 -10.92 39.25 -10.05
CA LEU A 140 -11.32 39.88 -8.79
C LEU A 140 -10.18 40.73 -8.21
N LEU A 141 -10.53 41.85 -7.57
CA LEU A 141 -9.59 42.79 -6.94
C LEU A 141 -10.07 43.18 -5.54
N THR A 142 -9.13 43.32 -4.60
CA THR A 142 -9.40 43.92 -3.28
C THR A 142 -8.15 44.64 -2.75
N GLY A 143 -8.30 45.41 -1.67
CA GLY A 143 -7.20 46.11 -1.02
C GLY A 143 -7.68 47.28 -0.15
N ASN A 144 -6.85 47.68 0.82
CA ASN A 144 -7.16 48.74 1.78
C ASN A 144 -7.44 50.09 1.11
N ASN A 145 -6.71 50.43 0.04
CA ASN A 145 -6.91 51.65 -0.73
C ASN A 145 -7.63 51.38 -2.06
N ARG A 146 -8.92 51.68 -2.11
CA ARG A 146 -9.77 51.45 -3.30
C ARG A 146 -9.42 52.34 -4.50
N THR A 147 -8.91 53.56 -4.30
CA THR A 147 -8.53 54.42 -5.45
C THR A 147 -7.24 53.93 -6.10
N LEU A 148 -6.25 53.54 -5.30
CA LEU A 148 -5.04 52.86 -5.77
C LEU A 148 -5.40 51.55 -6.49
N GLY A 149 -6.19 50.68 -5.86
CA GLY A 149 -6.58 49.40 -6.45
C GLY A 149 -7.35 49.53 -7.78
N LEU A 150 -8.21 50.55 -7.93
CA LEU A 150 -8.89 50.84 -9.21
C LEU A 150 -7.96 51.49 -10.25
N SER A 151 -6.96 52.26 -9.83
CA SER A 151 -5.94 52.80 -10.75
C SER A 151 -5.05 51.68 -11.30
N LEU A 152 -4.67 50.72 -10.45
CA LEU A 152 -3.97 49.51 -10.86
C LEU A 152 -4.87 48.63 -11.77
N ALA A 153 -6.15 48.51 -11.47
CA ALA A 153 -7.12 47.75 -12.28
C ALA A 153 -7.13 48.16 -13.76
N ALA A 154 -7.10 49.48 -14.03
CA ALA A 154 -7.10 50.04 -15.37
C ALA A 154 -5.90 49.58 -16.22
N ASN A 155 -4.75 49.34 -15.57
CA ASN A 155 -3.51 48.94 -16.23
C ASN A 155 -3.35 47.41 -16.38
N ILE A 156 -4.27 46.58 -15.85
CA ILE A 156 -4.19 45.10 -15.95
C ILE A 156 -4.42 44.62 -17.40
N PHE A 157 -5.23 45.33 -18.19
CA PHE A 157 -5.54 45.00 -19.57
C PHE A 157 -5.12 46.14 -20.51
N PRO A 158 -3.86 46.16 -21.00
CA PRO A 158 -3.39 47.19 -21.93
C PRO A 158 -4.18 47.16 -23.24
N SER A 159 -4.45 48.35 -23.79
CA SER A 159 -5.01 48.52 -25.14
C SER A 159 -3.93 48.37 -26.19
N SER A 160 -3.60 47.13 -26.57
CA SER A 160 -2.61 46.84 -27.60
C SER A 160 -3.16 46.95 -29.02
N SER A 161 -2.28 47.21 -29.98
CA SER A 161 -2.55 47.08 -31.41
C SER A 161 -1.54 46.11 -32.00
N ILE A 162 -2.05 44.99 -32.52
CA ILE A 162 -1.21 43.90 -33.03
C ILE A 162 -0.75 44.28 -34.43
N SER A 163 0.48 44.74 -34.54
CA SER A 163 1.14 45.02 -35.82
C SER A 163 1.61 43.73 -36.48
N ASN A 164 1.52 43.65 -37.82
CA ASN A 164 2.06 42.53 -38.60
C ASN A 164 3.60 42.49 -38.52
N ALA A 165 4.12 41.81 -37.49
CA ALA A 165 5.54 41.53 -37.33
C ALA A 165 5.97 40.29 -38.13
N SER A 166 7.27 40.20 -38.45
CA SER A 166 7.86 39.02 -39.08
C SER A 166 7.98 37.81 -38.15
N ASP A 167 7.99 38.05 -36.83
CA ASP A 167 7.86 37.01 -35.81
C ASP A 167 6.58 37.27 -35.01
N MET A 168 5.57 36.44 -35.25
CA MET A 168 4.25 36.61 -34.69
C MET A 168 4.17 36.12 -33.24
N LEU A 169 4.99 35.13 -32.85
CA LEU A 169 5.09 34.68 -31.46
C LEU A 169 5.70 35.79 -30.59
N TYR A 170 6.79 36.43 -31.05
CA TYR A 170 7.43 37.53 -30.33
C TYR A 170 6.49 38.73 -30.17
N SER A 171 5.79 39.14 -31.25
CA SER A 171 4.82 40.24 -31.17
C SER A 171 3.69 39.92 -30.16
N VAL A 172 3.11 38.72 -30.25
CA VAL A 172 1.92 38.35 -29.49
C VAL A 172 2.26 37.93 -28.04
N ALA A 173 3.53 37.63 -27.73
CA ALA A 173 4.04 37.48 -26.35
C ALA A 173 3.86 38.75 -25.49
N ASN A 174 3.86 39.92 -26.13
CA ASN A 174 3.63 41.21 -25.46
C ASN A 174 2.17 41.35 -24.97
N ASP A 175 1.21 40.71 -25.65
CA ASP A 175 -0.22 40.77 -25.35
C ASP A 175 -0.64 39.90 -24.17
N VAL A 176 -1.81 40.17 -23.57
CA VAL A 176 -2.35 39.38 -22.47
C VAL A 176 -2.97 38.07 -23.00
N LEU A 177 -2.11 37.12 -23.36
CA LEU A 177 -2.54 35.82 -23.83
C LEU A 177 -3.08 34.91 -22.73
N GLY A 178 -3.97 34.01 -23.11
CA GLY A 178 -4.41 32.90 -22.28
C GLY A 178 -5.14 31.81 -23.06
N SER A 179 -5.51 30.72 -22.39
CA SER A 179 -6.24 29.62 -23.02
C SER A 179 -7.06 28.81 -22.01
N ALA A 180 -8.15 28.21 -22.51
CA ALA A 180 -8.97 27.24 -21.78
C ALA A 180 -8.42 25.80 -21.85
N SER A 181 -7.42 25.54 -22.69
CA SER A 181 -6.67 24.29 -22.67
C SER A 181 -6.16 24.00 -21.25
N LYS A 182 -6.14 22.73 -20.85
CA LYS A 182 -5.46 22.32 -19.62
C LYS A 182 -3.95 22.25 -19.89
N PRO A 183 -3.11 22.80 -19.01
CA PRO A 183 -1.69 22.52 -19.07
C PRO A 183 -1.43 21.01 -18.91
N GLN A 184 -0.34 20.51 -19.51
CA GLN A 184 0.12 19.14 -19.33
C GLN A 184 1.11 19.06 -18.16
N VAL A 185 1.75 17.91 -17.96
CA VAL A 185 2.72 17.68 -16.87
C VAL A 185 4.17 17.94 -17.32
N SER A 186 4.38 18.28 -18.60
CA SER A 186 5.69 18.56 -19.19
C SER A 186 5.65 19.84 -20.03
N ASP A 187 6.73 20.62 -19.99
CA ASP A 187 6.86 21.90 -20.69
C ASP A 187 7.04 21.78 -22.21
N PHE A 188 7.23 20.54 -22.67
CA PHE A 188 7.48 20.07 -24.02
C PHE A 188 6.70 20.80 -25.14
N LEU A 189 5.37 20.82 -25.06
CA LEU A 189 4.50 21.59 -25.95
C LEU A 189 3.46 22.31 -25.11
N GLU A 190 3.26 23.59 -25.41
CA GLU A 190 2.22 24.38 -24.77
C GLU A 190 0.84 23.96 -25.32
N PRO A 191 -0.05 23.34 -24.50
CA PRO A 191 -1.30 22.76 -25.02
C PRO A 191 -2.26 23.77 -25.65
N ALA A 192 -2.10 25.06 -25.37
CA ALA A 192 -2.87 26.12 -26.04
C ALA A 192 -2.59 26.22 -27.55
N PHE A 193 -1.37 25.92 -28.00
CA PHE A 193 -1.00 25.97 -29.41
C PHE A 193 -1.15 24.61 -30.12
N VAL A 194 -1.29 23.51 -29.38
CA VAL A 194 -1.27 22.14 -29.93
C VAL A 194 -2.60 21.40 -29.77
N SER A 195 -3.56 21.95 -29.01
CA SER A 195 -4.94 21.47 -29.00
C SER A 195 -5.81 22.29 -29.96
N ASN A 196 -6.90 21.69 -30.44
CA ASN A 196 -7.91 22.36 -31.29
C ASN A 196 -8.79 23.34 -30.48
N LEU A 197 -8.21 24.04 -29.50
CA LEU A 197 -8.86 25.06 -28.67
C LEU A 197 -8.23 26.41 -29.00
N PRO A 198 -9.01 27.48 -29.18
CA PRO A 198 -8.47 28.78 -29.53
C PRO A 198 -7.59 29.35 -28.41
N VAL A 199 -6.57 30.11 -28.81
CA VAL A 199 -5.88 31.05 -27.92
C VAL A 199 -6.76 32.28 -27.76
N TYR A 200 -6.74 32.87 -26.57
CA TYR A 200 -7.40 34.13 -26.27
C TYR A 200 -6.36 35.21 -26.05
N TYR A 201 -6.62 36.42 -26.54
CA TYR A 201 -5.92 37.63 -26.09
C TYR A 201 -6.92 38.54 -25.39
N LEU A 202 -6.55 39.08 -24.23
CA LEU A 202 -7.46 39.79 -23.34
C LEU A 202 -7.26 41.29 -23.44
N GLN A 203 -8.31 41.99 -23.87
CA GLN A 203 -8.36 43.45 -24.02
C GLN A 203 -9.56 44.02 -23.24
N PRO A 204 -9.52 45.29 -22.80
CA PRO A 204 -10.62 45.90 -22.03
C PRO A 204 -11.89 46.11 -22.88
N GLN A 205 -11.72 46.20 -24.20
CA GLN A 205 -12.75 46.23 -25.23
C GLN A 205 -12.23 45.44 -26.44
N CYS A 206 -13.12 44.73 -27.15
CA CYS A 206 -12.79 43.98 -28.37
C CYS A 206 -13.57 44.56 -29.56
N ALA A 207 -12.92 44.67 -30.72
CA ALA A 207 -13.62 44.99 -31.96
C ALA A 207 -14.46 43.80 -32.44
N SER A 208 -15.54 44.05 -33.18
CA SER A 208 -16.37 43.01 -33.80
C SER A 208 -15.53 42.10 -34.71
N SER A 209 -15.67 40.77 -34.54
CA SER A 209 -14.92 39.74 -35.28
C SER A 209 -13.39 39.97 -35.33
N SER A 210 -12.81 40.35 -34.19
CA SER A 210 -11.35 40.47 -34.02
C SER A 210 -10.70 39.10 -33.72
N THR A 211 -10.58 38.30 -34.77
CA THR A 211 -9.86 37.01 -34.81
C THR A 211 -8.70 37.10 -35.79
N PHE A 212 -7.55 36.51 -35.47
CA PHE A 212 -6.39 36.50 -36.36
C PHE A 212 -5.61 35.18 -36.27
N PRO A 213 -4.98 34.71 -37.38
CA PRO A 213 -4.14 33.51 -37.34
C PRO A 213 -2.80 33.83 -36.67
N VAL A 214 -2.35 32.95 -35.77
CA VAL A 214 -0.99 32.89 -35.24
C VAL A 214 -0.29 31.71 -35.90
N SER A 215 0.74 31.97 -36.69
CA SER A 215 1.61 30.95 -37.26
C SER A 215 2.84 30.70 -36.37
N PHE A 216 3.25 29.44 -36.26
CA PHE A 216 4.39 29.00 -35.45
C PHE A 216 4.98 27.68 -35.97
N SER A 217 6.23 27.38 -35.61
CA SER A 217 6.93 26.16 -36.02
C SER A 217 7.11 25.17 -34.87
N ILE A 218 6.70 23.91 -35.05
CA ILE A 218 7.04 22.79 -34.17
C ILE A 218 7.93 21.81 -34.94
N GLY A 219 9.23 21.82 -34.63
CA GLY A 219 10.22 21.00 -35.35
C GLY A 219 10.29 21.42 -36.82
N SER A 220 10.03 20.48 -37.72
CA SER A 220 9.98 20.73 -39.17
C SER A 220 8.58 21.10 -39.69
N ALA A 221 7.57 21.27 -38.83
CA ALA A 221 6.20 21.54 -39.22
C ALA A 221 5.79 22.98 -38.89
N LEU A 222 5.23 23.69 -39.86
CA LEU A 222 4.47 24.92 -39.62
C LEU A 222 3.05 24.56 -39.19
N SER A 223 2.51 25.35 -38.27
CA SER A 223 1.14 25.21 -37.74
C SER A 223 0.54 26.60 -37.56
N GLU A 224 -0.78 26.70 -37.74
CA GLU A 224 -1.54 27.94 -37.58
C GLU A 224 -2.71 27.70 -36.63
N LEU A 225 -2.98 28.68 -35.76
CA LEU A 225 -4.08 28.65 -34.80
C LEU A 225 -4.79 30.01 -34.76
N GLU A 226 -6.12 30.02 -34.66
CA GLU A 226 -6.87 31.26 -34.46
C GLU A 226 -6.73 31.80 -33.03
N ALA A 227 -6.34 33.07 -32.92
CA ALA A 227 -6.34 33.85 -31.69
C ALA A 227 -7.57 34.78 -31.66
N ASN A 228 -8.38 34.67 -30.60
CA ASN A 228 -9.69 35.32 -30.50
C ASN A 228 -9.71 36.36 -29.38
N CYS A 229 -10.21 37.57 -29.65
CA CYS A 229 -10.31 38.60 -28.62
C CYS A 229 -11.32 38.20 -27.55
N VAL A 230 -10.91 38.28 -26.29
CA VAL A 230 -11.80 38.10 -25.13
C VAL A 230 -11.77 39.37 -24.30
N ARG A 231 -12.96 39.92 -24.01
CA ARG A 231 -13.05 41.09 -23.14
C ARG A 231 -12.62 40.74 -21.72
N GLY A 232 -11.48 41.24 -21.29
CA GLY A 232 -11.04 41.21 -19.90
C GLY A 232 -11.76 42.28 -19.08
N PHE A 233 -12.14 41.98 -17.85
CA PHE A 233 -12.68 42.97 -16.92
C PHE A 233 -12.37 42.64 -15.46
N THR A 234 -12.33 43.69 -14.64
CA THR A 234 -11.95 43.63 -13.22
C THR A 234 -13.13 43.98 -12.32
N LEU A 235 -13.34 43.19 -11.26
CA LEU A 235 -14.42 43.37 -10.29
C LEU A 235 -13.86 43.61 -8.89
N TRP A 236 -14.46 44.56 -8.16
CA TRP A 236 -14.03 44.90 -6.80
C TRP A 236 -14.75 44.05 -5.75
N ARG A 237 -14.02 43.60 -4.74
CA ARG A 237 -14.52 42.89 -3.54
C ARG A 237 -14.00 43.58 -2.29
N ASN A 238 -14.77 43.57 -1.20
CA ASN A 238 -14.45 44.35 0.00
C ASN A 238 -13.40 43.67 0.89
N SER A 239 -13.11 42.39 0.65
CA SER A 239 -12.16 41.61 1.44
C SER A 239 -11.53 40.47 0.62
N SER A 240 -10.37 39.99 1.04
CA SER A 240 -9.74 38.79 0.47
C SER A 240 -10.53 37.50 0.77
N SER A 241 -11.34 37.49 1.84
CA SER A 241 -12.31 36.42 2.10
C SER A 241 -13.44 36.34 1.07
N GLU A 242 -13.92 37.47 0.54
CA GLU A 242 -14.88 37.48 -0.58
C GLU A 242 -14.25 36.92 -1.86
N ILE A 243 -13.01 37.31 -2.17
CA ILE A 243 -12.26 36.75 -3.31
C ILE A 243 -12.12 35.23 -3.16
N ASN A 244 -11.74 34.75 -1.97
CA ASN A 244 -11.61 33.33 -1.69
C ASN A 244 -12.93 32.56 -1.82
N ASP A 245 -14.04 33.08 -1.29
CA ASP A 245 -15.35 32.45 -1.43
C ASP A 245 -15.72 32.32 -2.92
N GLU A 246 -15.75 33.43 -3.67
CA GLU A 246 -16.22 33.42 -5.06
C GLU A 246 -15.34 32.55 -5.99
N LEU A 247 -14.01 32.64 -5.85
CA LEU A 247 -13.03 31.91 -6.68
C LEU A 247 -13.12 30.37 -6.54
N TYR A 248 -13.51 29.86 -5.36
CA TYR A 248 -13.62 28.42 -5.10
C TYR A 248 -15.07 27.90 -5.07
N LYS A 249 -16.06 28.71 -4.71
CA LYS A 249 -17.50 28.41 -4.81
C LYS A 249 -17.98 28.26 -6.25
N GLY A 250 -17.28 28.91 -7.19
CA GLY A 250 -17.42 28.68 -8.63
C GLY A 250 -17.03 27.26 -9.10
N TYR A 251 -16.33 26.45 -8.29
CA TYR A 251 -15.96 25.09 -8.66
C TYR A 251 -17.10 24.08 -8.42
N ARG A 252 -17.16 23.02 -9.23
CA ARG A 252 -18.22 21.99 -9.19
C ARG A 252 -18.41 21.31 -7.83
N LYS A 253 -17.34 21.11 -7.04
CA LYS A 253 -17.42 20.56 -5.68
C LYS A 253 -17.60 21.63 -4.60
N GLY A 254 -17.54 22.91 -4.96
CA GLY A 254 -17.65 24.07 -4.05
C GLY A 254 -19.08 24.60 -3.86
N ASN A 255 -20.07 24.13 -4.62
CA ASN A 255 -21.48 24.50 -4.45
C ASN A 255 -22.42 23.27 -4.52
N PRO A 256 -23.56 23.28 -3.80
CA PRO A 256 -24.51 22.14 -3.79
C PRO A 256 -25.16 21.85 -5.14
N GLN A 257 -25.20 22.85 -6.05
CA GLN A 257 -25.87 22.77 -7.34
C GLN A 257 -24.99 22.13 -8.44
N GLN A 258 -23.72 21.83 -8.13
CA GLN A 258 -22.70 21.34 -9.07
C GLN A 258 -22.53 22.18 -10.34
N LYS A 259 -22.92 23.46 -10.30
CA LYS A 259 -22.69 24.40 -11.40
C LYS A 259 -21.24 24.87 -11.40
N ILE A 260 -20.72 25.24 -12.58
CA ILE A 260 -19.37 25.79 -12.76
C ILE A 260 -19.50 27.28 -13.09
N ASN A 261 -18.71 28.12 -12.41
CA ASN A 261 -18.67 29.58 -12.55
C ASN A 261 -17.23 30.06 -12.31
N GLU A 262 -16.36 29.82 -13.29
CA GLU A 262 -14.91 30.01 -13.17
C GLU A 262 -14.48 31.47 -13.41
N ILE A 263 -13.50 31.91 -12.62
CA ILE A 263 -12.86 33.22 -12.60
C ILE A 263 -11.37 33.04 -12.92
N VAL A 264 -10.76 34.01 -13.59
CA VAL A 264 -9.37 33.92 -14.09
C VAL A 264 -8.35 33.97 -12.95
N ALA A 265 -8.44 35.01 -12.12
CA ALA A 265 -7.54 35.26 -10.99
C ALA A 265 -8.19 36.22 -9.98
N GLY A 266 -7.64 36.28 -8.77
CA GLY A 266 -7.89 37.32 -7.78
C GLY A 266 -6.59 38.01 -7.36
N TYR A 267 -6.61 39.33 -7.19
CA TYR A 267 -5.47 40.10 -6.68
C TYR A 267 -5.87 40.84 -5.39
N ASP A 268 -5.05 40.71 -4.36
CA ASP A 268 -5.22 41.39 -3.07
C ASP A 268 -4.05 42.35 -2.82
N PHE A 269 -4.36 43.64 -2.92
CA PHE A 269 -3.44 44.77 -2.75
C PHE A 269 -3.43 45.31 -1.32
N SER A 270 -3.95 44.60 -0.31
CA SER A 270 -4.06 45.12 1.06
C SER A 270 -2.71 45.56 1.67
N ASN A 271 -1.59 45.00 1.20
CA ASN A 271 -0.24 45.35 1.63
C ASN A 271 0.56 46.17 0.58
N THR A 272 -0.09 46.64 -0.50
CA THR A 272 0.54 47.38 -1.60
C THR A 272 0.24 48.88 -1.49
N ASP A 273 1.31 49.69 -1.46
CA ASP A 273 1.28 51.15 -1.42
C ASP A 273 2.17 51.73 -2.53
N THR A 274 2.30 53.06 -2.62
CA THR A 274 3.15 53.75 -3.63
C THR A 274 4.65 53.46 -3.51
N THR A 275 5.10 52.93 -2.37
CA THR A 275 6.52 52.64 -2.08
C THR A 275 6.82 51.16 -1.81
N ASN A 276 5.79 50.31 -1.75
CA ASN A 276 5.92 48.89 -1.39
C ASN A 276 4.98 48.04 -2.25
N PHE A 277 5.54 47.09 -3.00
CA PHE A 277 4.78 46.16 -3.83
C PHE A 277 4.67 44.80 -3.15
N ASN A 278 3.55 44.56 -2.47
CA ASN A 278 3.25 43.31 -1.80
C ASN A 278 1.79 42.93 -2.09
N VAL A 279 1.62 42.10 -3.13
CA VAL A 279 0.32 41.65 -3.63
C VAL A 279 0.18 40.14 -3.46
N SER A 280 -0.96 39.70 -2.92
CA SER A 280 -1.31 38.28 -2.88
C SER A 280 -2.09 37.90 -4.14
N ILE A 281 -1.61 36.89 -4.85
CA ILE A 281 -2.19 36.42 -6.13
C ILE A 281 -2.91 35.10 -5.90
N TRP A 282 -4.21 35.09 -6.19
CA TRP A 282 -5.12 33.96 -5.99
C TRP A 282 -5.52 33.38 -7.35
N TYR A 283 -5.45 32.06 -7.51
CA TYR A 283 -5.82 31.36 -8.74
C TYR A 283 -6.45 30.01 -8.42
N ASN A 284 -7.32 29.52 -9.31
CA ASN A 284 -7.94 28.21 -9.16
C ASN A 284 -7.36 27.24 -10.19
N SER A 285 -6.68 26.20 -9.72
CA SER A 285 -6.07 25.14 -10.55
C SER A 285 -6.81 23.79 -10.43
N THR A 286 -7.99 23.75 -9.82
CA THR A 286 -8.78 22.51 -9.68
C THR A 286 -9.66 22.29 -10.91
N TYR A 287 -9.29 21.33 -11.75
CA TYR A 287 -10.00 21.08 -13.01
C TYR A 287 -11.25 20.20 -12.83
N LYS A 288 -12.22 20.34 -13.74
CA LYS A 288 -13.50 19.59 -13.77
C LYS A 288 -13.39 18.05 -13.67
N ASN A 289 -12.25 17.47 -14.06
CA ASN A 289 -11.98 16.02 -14.06
C ASN A 289 -10.81 15.65 -13.12
N ASP A 290 -10.40 16.54 -12.23
CA ASP A 290 -9.29 16.27 -11.30
C ASP A 290 -9.72 15.24 -10.23
N THR A 291 -9.02 14.10 -10.22
CA THR A 291 -9.19 13.00 -9.28
C THR A 291 -8.24 13.10 -8.08
N GLY A 292 -7.30 14.05 -8.07
CA GLY A 292 -6.25 14.17 -7.06
C GLY A 292 -5.16 13.09 -7.15
N THR A 293 -5.15 12.32 -8.24
CA THR A 293 -4.23 11.18 -8.47
C THR A 293 -3.39 11.31 -9.74
N THR A 294 -3.59 12.36 -10.54
CA THR A 294 -2.66 12.73 -11.61
C THR A 294 -1.53 13.59 -11.02
N PRO A 295 -0.26 13.41 -11.45
CA PRO A 295 0.83 14.29 -11.03
C PRO A 295 0.51 15.74 -11.40
N PHE A 296 1.01 16.68 -10.60
CA PHE A 296 0.70 18.11 -10.71
C PHE A 296 0.98 18.63 -12.13
N ALA A 297 -0.08 19.01 -12.83
CA ALA A 297 0.03 19.71 -14.10
C ALA A 297 0.71 21.07 -13.91
N LEU A 298 1.30 21.58 -14.99
CA LEU A 298 1.84 22.93 -15.06
C LEU A 298 0.78 23.97 -14.67
N THR A 299 1.20 25.09 -14.08
CA THR A 299 0.31 26.15 -13.60
C THR A 299 0.70 27.49 -14.22
N ARG A 300 -0.25 28.10 -14.93
CA ARG A 300 -0.13 29.37 -15.67
C ARG A 300 -0.11 30.62 -14.76
N VAL A 301 0.62 30.55 -13.65
CA VAL A 301 0.76 31.61 -12.65
C VAL A 301 1.68 32.75 -13.10
N PRO A 302 2.82 32.51 -13.81
CA PRO A 302 3.75 33.61 -14.11
C PRO A 302 3.18 34.73 -14.98
N ARG A 303 2.19 34.48 -15.86
CA ARG A 303 1.51 35.58 -16.55
C ARG A 303 0.68 36.43 -15.61
N SER A 304 0.00 35.85 -14.62
CA SER A 304 -0.71 36.60 -13.58
C SER A 304 0.24 37.51 -12.78
N ILE A 305 1.44 37.02 -12.45
CA ILE A 305 2.50 37.82 -11.81
C ILE A 305 2.90 39.00 -12.70
N ASN A 306 3.16 38.74 -13.99
CA ASN A 306 3.56 39.79 -14.93
C ASN A 306 2.47 40.87 -15.11
N LEU A 307 1.19 40.50 -15.20
CA LEU A 307 0.08 41.45 -15.34
C LEU A 307 0.02 42.44 -14.18
N VAL A 308 0.03 41.95 -12.94
CA VAL A 308 -0.07 42.83 -11.77
C VAL A 308 1.20 43.63 -11.52
N SER A 309 2.37 43.07 -11.87
CA SER A 309 3.65 43.80 -11.82
C SER A 309 3.69 44.93 -12.86
N ASN A 310 3.24 44.67 -14.09
CA ASN A 310 3.13 45.69 -15.14
C ASN A 310 2.15 46.80 -14.75
N ALA A 311 0.98 46.45 -14.21
CA ALA A 311 -0.01 47.42 -13.78
C ALA A 311 0.54 48.41 -12.73
N TYR A 312 1.34 47.91 -11.79
CA TYR A 312 2.02 48.70 -10.76
C TYR A 312 3.19 49.52 -11.32
N LEU A 313 4.03 48.94 -12.19
CA LEU A 313 5.12 49.66 -12.86
C LEU A 313 4.58 50.81 -13.74
N GLN A 314 3.48 50.61 -14.47
CA GLN A 314 2.84 51.65 -15.27
C GLN A 314 2.20 52.76 -14.42
N PHE A 315 1.72 52.41 -13.22
CA PHE A 315 1.20 53.38 -12.25
C PHE A 315 2.31 54.27 -11.66
N LEU A 316 3.50 53.71 -11.38
CA LEU A 316 4.63 54.47 -10.82
C LEU A 316 5.47 55.22 -11.87
N LEU A 317 5.68 54.62 -13.05
CA LEU A 317 6.66 55.06 -14.05
C LEU A 317 6.03 55.39 -15.42
N GLY A 318 4.71 55.42 -15.50
CA GLY A 318 3.96 55.78 -16.71
C GLY A 318 3.79 54.65 -17.73
N PRO A 319 2.89 54.84 -18.72
CA PRO A 319 2.35 53.76 -19.56
C PRO A 319 3.36 53.09 -20.50
N GLY A 320 4.54 53.68 -20.72
CA GLY A 320 5.62 53.05 -21.49
C GLY A 320 6.41 51.98 -20.72
N THR A 321 6.27 51.93 -19.39
CA THR A 321 7.06 51.02 -18.55
C THR A 321 6.43 49.62 -18.52
N ARG A 322 7.26 48.58 -18.71
CA ARG A 322 6.84 47.18 -18.69
C ARG A 322 7.98 46.26 -18.27
N MET A 323 7.64 45.20 -17.54
CA MET A 323 8.53 44.08 -17.25
C MET A 323 8.57 43.16 -18.47
N LEU A 324 9.73 43.07 -19.12
CA LEU A 324 9.98 42.14 -20.21
C LEU A 324 9.89 40.71 -19.66
N PHE A 325 8.88 39.98 -20.10
CA PHE A 325 8.53 38.66 -19.59
C PHE A 325 7.98 37.80 -20.74
N GLU A 326 8.83 37.64 -21.75
CA GLU A 326 8.40 37.22 -23.09
C GLU A 326 8.23 35.70 -23.20
N PHE A 327 9.07 34.90 -22.52
CA PHE A 327 9.10 33.43 -22.69
C PHE A 327 9.23 32.61 -21.39
N VAL A 328 9.19 33.24 -20.21
CA VAL A 328 9.33 32.54 -18.92
C VAL A 328 7.98 31.95 -18.50
N LYS A 329 7.65 30.79 -19.05
CA LYS A 329 6.42 30.06 -18.75
C LYS A 329 6.37 29.49 -17.32
N GLU A 330 7.47 28.92 -16.82
CA GLU A 330 7.56 28.26 -15.51
C GLU A 330 8.99 28.18 -14.94
N MET A 331 9.11 27.65 -13.72
CA MET A 331 10.39 27.31 -13.08
C MET A 331 11.03 26.07 -13.73
N PRO A 332 12.37 26.03 -13.89
CA PRO A 332 13.07 24.93 -14.57
C PRO A 332 12.98 23.60 -13.81
N LYS A 333 12.95 22.49 -14.55
CA LYS A 333 12.81 21.11 -14.06
C LYS A 333 13.84 20.18 -14.72
N PRO A 334 14.17 19.04 -14.10
CA PRO A 334 15.08 18.05 -14.68
C PRO A 334 14.47 17.31 -15.89
N GLU A 335 15.32 16.59 -16.61
CA GLU A 335 14.98 15.77 -17.78
C GLU A 335 13.90 14.72 -17.47
N THR A 336 12.81 14.72 -18.25
CA THR A 336 11.69 13.77 -18.13
C THR A 336 11.63 12.81 -19.31
N LEU A 337 12.29 11.65 -19.18
CA LEU A 337 12.14 10.55 -20.13
C LEU A 337 10.82 9.81 -19.90
N LEU A 338 10.01 9.65 -20.96
CA LEU A 338 8.68 9.02 -20.90
C LEU A 338 8.78 7.49 -20.70
N ARG A 339 9.05 7.09 -19.46
CA ARG A 339 9.17 5.70 -18.99
C ARG A 339 7.99 5.35 -18.10
N MET A 340 7.24 4.32 -18.46
CA MET A 340 6.20 3.74 -17.59
C MET A 340 6.86 2.75 -16.63
N ASP A 341 7.02 3.09 -15.35
CA ASP A 341 7.49 2.12 -14.34
C ASP A 341 6.36 1.18 -13.90
N PHE A 342 6.35 -0.03 -14.43
CA PHE A 342 5.42 -1.08 -14.04
C PHE A 342 5.69 -1.64 -12.64
N SER A 343 6.89 -1.43 -12.08
CA SER A 343 7.22 -1.87 -10.73
C SER A 343 6.51 -1.02 -9.66
N SER A 344 6.35 0.29 -9.90
CA SER A 344 5.44 1.12 -9.09
C SER A 344 3.98 0.94 -9.51
N LEU A 345 3.65 0.92 -10.81
CA LEU A 345 2.24 0.91 -11.26
C LEU A 345 1.46 -0.35 -10.85
N LEU A 346 2.07 -1.54 -10.98
CA LEU A 346 1.41 -2.83 -10.66
C LEU A 346 2.00 -3.51 -9.41
N GLY A 347 3.11 -3.00 -8.88
CA GLY A 347 3.79 -3.51 -7.69
C GLY A 347 2.84 -3.78 -6.51
N PRO A 348 1.99 -2.83 -6.08
CA PRO A 348 1.15 -3.00 -4.88
C PRO A 348 0.33 -4.30 -4.87
N LEU A 349 -0.25 -4.69 -6.01
CA LEU A 349 -1.03 -5.93 -6.15
C LEU A 349 -0.14 -7.17 -6.11
N PHE A 350 0.95 -7.19 -6.88
CA PHE A 350 1.85 -8.35 -6.93
C PHE A 350 2.65 -8.55 -5.63
N PHE A 351 3.07 -7.47 -4.98
CA PHE A 351 3.80 -7.48 -3.71
C PHE A 351 2.88 -7.84 -2.54
N THR A 352 1.59 -7.44 -2.58
CA THR A 352 0.57 -7.92 -1.64
C THR A 352 0.46 -9.45 -1.67
N TRP A 353 0.38 -10.06 -2.86
CA TRP A 353 0.33 -11.52 -2.99
C TRP A 353 1.60 -12.22 -2.46
N ILE A 354 2.79 -11.69 -2.77
CA ILE A 354 4.07 -12.22 -2.24
C ILE A 354 4.05 -12.24 -0.71
N ILE A 355 3.75 -11.10 -0.07
CA ILE A 355 3.89 -10.98 1.38
C ILE A 355 2.80 -11.80 2.10
N ILE A 356 1.57 -11.83 1.59
CA ILE A 356 0.48 -12.64 2.16
C ILE A 356 0.73 -14.16 1.98
N GLN A 357 1.53 -14.60 0.99
CA GLN A 357 1.77 -16.02 0.71
C GLN A 357 2.28 -16.84 1.91
N LEU A 358 2.99 -16.23 2.87
CA LEU A 358 3.44 -16.91 4.08
C LEU A 358 2.31 -17.23 5.07
N PHE A 359 1.23 -16.44 5.10
CA PHE A 359 0.15 -16.60 6.07
C PHE A 359 -0.56 -17.98 5.98
N PRO A 360 -0.95 -18.49 4.79
CA PRO A 360 -1.44 -19.86 4.64
C PRO A 360 -0.43 -20.93 5.11
N VAL A 361 0.87 -20.70 4.94
CA VAL A 361 1.91 -21.66 5.35
C VAL A 361 2.01 -21.76 6.87
N MET A 362 1.99 -20.62 7.57
CA MET A 362 1.90 -20.56 9.04
C MET A 362 0.62 -21.23 9.53
N LEU A 363 -0.52 -20.82 8.98
CA LEU A 363 -1.85 -21.28 9.38
C LEU A 363 -2.01 -22.80 9.18
N SER A 364 -1.60 -23.33 8.03
CA SER A 364 -1.64 -24.78 7.77
C SER A 364 -0.70 -25.55 8.71
N SER A 365 0.48 -25.03 9.05
CA SER A 365 1.37 -25.65 10.03
C SER A 365 0.75 -25.72 11.42
N LEU A 366 0.14 -24.61 11.88
CA LEU A 366 -0.51 -24.53 13.20
C LEU A 366 -1.78 -25.40 13.27
N VAL A 367 -2.59 -25.39 12.22
CA VAL A 367 -3.81 -26.22 12.15
C VAL A 367 -3.47 -27.70 11.98
N TYR A 368 -2.35 -28.08 11.37
CA TYR A 368 -1.88 -29.48 11.33
C TYR A 368 -1.46 -29.98 12.71
N GLU A 369 -0.64 -29.23 13.46
CA GLU A 369 -0.26 -29.62 14.83
C GLU A 369 -1.44 -29.64 15.81
N LYS A 370 -2.52 -28.89 15.50
CA LYS A 370 -3.80 -28.92 16.22
C LYS A 370 -4.66 -30.12 15.82
N GLN A 371 -4.84 -30.39 14.52
CA GLN A 371 -5.66 -31.49 14.00
C GLN A 371 -5.10 -32.85 14.45
N GLN A 372 -3.80 -33.07 14.27
CA GLN A 372 -3.10 -34.27 14.71
C GLN A 372 -2.80 -34.30 16.22
N ARG A 373 -3.33 -33.34 17.01
CA ARG A 373 -3.15 -33.23 18.48
C ARG A 373 -1.70 -33.20 18.98
N LEU A 374 -0.73 -33.01 18.09
CA LEU A 374 0.71 -33.03 18.36
C LEU A 374 1.11 -32.02 19.44
N ARG A 375 0.45 -30.84 19.51
CA ARG A 375 0.64 -29.90 20.63
C ARG A 375 0.28 -30.50 21.99
N ILE A 376 -0.81 -31.27 22.07
CA ILE A 376 -1.23 -31.93 23.32
C ILE A 376 -0.19 -33.01 23.68
N MET A 377 0.36 -33.74 22.71
CA MET A 377 1.46 -34.69 22.94
C MET A 377 2.74 -34.02 23.43
N MET A 378 3.15 -32.90 22.85
CA MET A 378 4.31 -32.12 23.33
C MET A 378 4.10 -31.65 24.77
N LYS A 379 2.88 -31.19 25.10
CA LYS A 379 2.48 -30.79 26.46
C LYS A 379 2.52 -31.99 27.43
N MET A 380 1.98 -33.15 27.02
CA MET A 380 2.08 -34.44 27.72
C MET A 380 3.51 -34.92 27.99
N HIS A 381 4.52 -34.37 27.28
CA HIS A 381 5.92 -34.67 27.51
C HIS A 381 6.68 -33.62 28.33
N GLY A 382 6.00 -32.56 28.81
CA GLY A 382 6.56 -31.53 29.69
C GLY A 382 6.90 -30.20 29.01
N LEU A 383 6.49 -29.99 27.75
CA LEU A 383 6.56 -28.67 27.11
C LEU A 383 5.52 -27.71 27.73
N GLY A 384 5.95 -26.54 28.17
CA GLY A 384 5.03 -25.49 28.64
C GLY A 384 4.39 -24.70 27.49
N ASP A 385 3.18 -24.19 27.68
CA ASP A 385 2.50 -23.39 26.64
C ASP A 385 3.20 -22.06 26.32
N GLY A 386 3.66 -21.31 27.33
CA GLY A 386 4.47 -20.10 27.12
C GLY A 386 5.73 -20.35 26.26
N PRO A 387 6.57 -21.35 26.60
CA PRO A 387 7.63 -21.84 25.72
C PRO A 387 7.13 -22.18 24.30
N TYR A 388 6.11 -23.03 24.15
CA TYR A 388 5.57 -23.41 22.83
C TYR A 388 5.20 -22.19 21.98
N TRP A 389 4.47 -21.23 22.55
CA TRP A 389 4.05 -20.02 21.86
C TRP A 389 5.24 -19.13 21.49
N MET A 390 6.11 -18.75 22.44
CA MET A 390 7.24 -17.86 22.14
C MET A 390 8.22 -18.47 21.14
N ILE A 391 8.49 -19.78 21.23
CA ILE A 391 9.40 -20.46 20.30
C ILE A 391 8.77 -20.56 18.90
N SER A 392 7.46 -20.84 18.82
CA SER A 392 6.75 -20.89 17.53
C SER A 392 6.63 -19.51 16.89
N TYR A 393 6.37 -18.47 17.69
CA TYR A 393 6.32 -17.07 17.25
C TYR A 393 7.68 -16.62 16.71
N ALA A 394 8.75 -16.75 17.50
CA ALA A 394 10.11 -16.41 17.08
C ALA A 394 10.55 -17.18 15.83
N TYR A 395 10.13 -18.44 15.69
CA TYR A 395 10.39 -19.25 14.50
C TYR A 395 9.68 -18.72 13.24
N PHE A 396 8.39 -18.37 13.32
CA PHE A 396 7.67 -17.79 12.18
C PHE A 396 8.12 -16.36 11.86
N LEU A 397 8.41 -15.54 12.88
CA LEU A 397 9.00 -14.21 12.73
C LEU A 397 10.35 -14.27 12.00
N LEU A 398 11.25 -15.18 12.41
CA LEU A 398 12.55 -15.37 11.76
C LEU A 398 12.39 -15.81 10.30
N LEU A 399 11.52 -16.79 10.04
CA LEU A 399 11.24 -17.29 8.69
C LEU A 399 10.74 -16.18 7.76
N SER A 400 9.81 -15.34 8.24
CA SER A 400 9.25 -14.21 7.50
C SER A 400 10.22 -13.07 7.32
N SER A 401 11.03 -12.76 8.34
CA SER A 401 12.07 -11.73 8.26
C SER A 401 13.12 -12.08 7.19
N VAL A 402 13.54 -13.36 7.15
CA VAL A 402 14.45 -13.86 6.09
C VAL A 402 13.79 -13.80 4.72
N TYR A 403 12.53 -14.23 4.58
CA TYR A 403 11.80 -14.19 3.32
C TYR A 403 11.67 -12.76 2.77
N THR A 404 11.23 -11.81 3.59
CA THR A 404 11.01 -10.42 3.17
C THR A 404 12.34 -9.69 2.93
N LEU A 405 13.40 -9.98 3.70
CA LEU A 405 14.75 -9.49 3.41
C LEU A 405 15.22 -10.00 2.03
N VAL A 406 15.06 -11.28 1.74
CA VAL A 406 15.42 -11.86 0.42
C VAL A 406 14.61 -11.22 -0.71
N PHE A 407 13.32 -10.94 -0.50
CA PHE A 407 12.46 -10.25 -1.46
C PHE A 407 12.92 -8.80 -1.73
N VAL A 408 13.17 -7.99 -0.69
CA VAL A 408 13.66 -6.60 -0.83
C VAL A 408 15.06 -6.55 -1.47
N MET A 409 15.94 -7.50 -1.10
CA MET A 409 17.27 -7.63 -1.71
C MET A 409 17.19 -7.95 -3.20
N PHE A 410 16.37 -8.94 -3.60
CA PHE A 410 16.18 -9.23 -5.03
C PHE A 410 15.54 -8.05 -5.77
N GLY A 411 14.51 -7.41 -5.21
CA GLY A 411 13.88 -6.24 -5.83
C GLY A 411 14.86 -5.07 -6.05
N SER A 412 15.76 -4.84 -5.09
CA SER A 412 16.80 -3.81 -5.19
C SER A 412 17.92 -4.18 -6.18
N VAL A 413 18.43 -5.42 -6.16
CA VAL A 413 19.46 -5.92 -7.09
C VAL A 413 18.95 -5.94 -8.53
N ILE A 414 17.66 -6.16 -8.73
CA ILE A 414 16.97 -6.10 -10.03
C ILE A 414 16.77 -4.64 -10.50
N GLY A 415 16.89 -3.65 -9.61
CA GLY A 415 16.71 -2.23 -9.93
C GLY A 415 15.24 -1.79 -10.02
N LEU A 416 14.32 -2.47 -9.34
CA LEU A 416 12.92 -2.05 -9.27
C LEU A 416 12.80 -0.75 -8.45
N LYS A 417 12.36 0.33 -9.12
CA LYS A 417 12.34 1.70 -8.57
C LYS A 417 11.61 1.83 -7.24
N PHE A 418 10.54 1.05 -7.08
CA PHE A 418 9.79 0.89 -5.83
C PHE A 418 10.68 0.67 -4.59
N PHE A 419 11.71 -0.18 -4.69
CA PHE A 419 12.61 -0.50 -3.57
C PHE A 419 13.81 0.45 -3.48
N THR A 420 14.27 1.01 -4.60
CA THR A 420 15.51 1.83 -4.64
C THR A 420 15.29 3.32 -4.39
N LEU A 421 14.07 3.84 -4.60
CA LEU A 421 13.77 5.27 -4.41
C LEU A 421 13.22 5.62 -3.02
N ASN A 422 12.56 4.68 -2.34
CA ASN A 422 11.98 4.86 -1.00
C ASN A 422 13.02 4.57 0.10
N ASP A 423 13.04 5.33 1.20
CA ASP A 423 14.00 5.11 2.30
C ASP A 423 13.87 3.68 2.89
N TYR A 424 14.93 2.86 2.78
CA TYR A 424 14.96 1.47 3.26
C TYR A 424 14.55 1.31 4.73
N SER A 425 14.83 2.30 5.59
CA SER A 425 14.43 2.26 7.01
C SER A 425 12.91 2.27 7.21
N ILE A 426 12.15 2.92 6.33
CA ILE A 426 10.67 2.95 6.40
C ILE A 426 10.13 1.63 5.87
N GLN A 427 10.71 1.11 4.77
CA GLN A 427 10.39 -0.22 4.24
C GLN A 427 10.58 -1.29 5.33
N PHE A 428 11.72 -1.26 6.03
CA PHE A 428 12.01 -2.16 7.16
C PHE A 428 10.99 -2.03 8.28
N ALA A 429 10.68 -0.82 8.74
CA ALA A 429 9.71 -0.61 9.82
C ALA A 429 8.30 -1.11 9.45
N PHE A 430 7.84 -0.83 8.23
CA PHE A 430 6.56 -1.30 7.70
C PHE A 430 6.49 -2.82 7.62
N TYR A 431 7.48 -3.46 6.99
CA TYR A 431 7.52 -4.92 6.86
C TYR A 431 7.69 -5.60 8.21
N PHE A 432 8.47 -5.05 9.15
CA PHE A 432 8.60 -5.58 10.50
C PHE A 432 7.25 -5.59 11.24
N LEU A 433 6.54 -4.45 11.27
CA LEU A 433 5.21 -4.38 11.90
C LEU A 433 4.23 -5.34 11.22
N TYR A 434 4.22 -5.39 9.88
CA TYR A 434 3.35 -6.31 9.16
C TYR A 434 3.64 -7.78 9.45
N ILE A 435 4.91 -8.18 9.56
CA ILE A 435 5.28 -9.58 9.88
C ILE A 435 4.80 -9.96 11.28
N ASN A 436 4.99 -9.10 12.29
CA ASN A 436 4.55 -9.38 13.65
C ASN A 436 3.01 -9.53 13.69
N LEU A 437 2.27 -8.65 13.01
CA LEU A 437 0.82 -8.78 12.84
C LEU A 437 0.42 -10.06 12.11
N GLN A 438 1.09 -10.41 11.00
CA GLN A 438 0.79 -11.59 10.18
C GLN A 438 0.97 -12.89 10.99
N VAL A 439 2.01 -12.97 11.82
CA VAL A 439 2.26 -14.11 12.71
C VAL A 439 1.20 -14.16 13.83
N SER A 440 0.91 -13.03 14.49
CA SER A 440 -0.14 -12.92 15.51
C SER A 440 -1.52 -13.33 14.98
N LEU A 441 -1.89 -12.86 13.79
CA LEU A 441 -3.12 -13.22 13.10
C LEU A 441 -3.16 -14.72 12.76
N ALA A 442 -2.04 -15.32 12.35
CA ALA A 442 -1.98 -16.76 12.06
C ALA A 442 -2.27 -17.60 13.32
N PHE A 443 -1.80 -17.17 14.50
CA PHE A 443 -2.16 -17.81 15.77
C PHE A 443 -3.65 -17.64 16.12
N LEU A 444 -4.18 -16.42 16.00
CA LEU A 444 -5.60 -16.14 16.26
C LEU A 444 -6.53 -16.96 15.35
N VAL A 445 -6.24 -16.99 14.05
CA VAL A 445 -7.04 -17.70 13.05
C VAL A 445 -6.87 -19.23 13.18
N ALA A 446 -5.69 -19.73 13.59
CA ALA A 446 -5.50 -21.13 13.93
C ALA A 446 -6.34 -21.59 15.15
N ALA A 447 -6.79 -20.68 16.03
CA ALA A 447 -7.72 -21.00 17.09
C ALA A 447 -9.12 -21.36 16.55
N LEU A 448 -9.55 -20.74 15.44
CA LEU A 448 -10.87 -20.92 14.84
C LEU A 448 -10.98 -22.19 13.98
N PHE A 449 -9.95 -22.55 13.22
CA PHE A 449 -10.01 -23.71 12.31
C PHE A 449 -9.68 -25.05 13.00
N SER A 450 -10.35 -26.13 12.58
CA SER A 450 -10.21 -27.49 13.14
C SER A 450 -9.60 -28.52 12.19
N ASN A 451 -9.59 -28.25 10.87
CA ASN A 451 -9.12 -29.15 9.83
C ASN A 451 -8.22 -28.42 8.84
N VAL A 452 -7.21 -29.10 8.29
CA VAL A 452 -6.17 -28.54 7.41
C VAL A 452 -6.65 -28.31 5.96
N LYS A 453 -7.78 -28.89 5.53
CA LYS A 453 -8.24 -28.94 4.11
C LYS A 453 -8.06 -27.61 3.35
N MET A 454 -7.00 -27.55 2.54
CA MET A 454 -6.49 -26.32 1.93
C MET A 454 -7.32 -25.86 0.71
N ALA A 455 -8.46 -25.23 0.96
CA ALA A 455 -9.23 -24.49 -0.05
C ALA A 455 -9.26 -22.98 0.24
N THR A 456 -9.44 -22.59 1.51
CA THR A 456 -9.60 -21.18 1.91
C THR A 456 -8.34 -20.34 1.76
N GLY A 457 -7.16 -20.88 2.10
CA GLY A 457 -5.90 -20.13 2.16
C GLY A 457 -5.54 -19.43 0.85
N CYS A 458 -5.39 -20.18 -0.25
CA CYS A 458 -5.02 -19.61 -1.55
C CYS A 458 -6.08 -18.65 -2.11
N ILE A 459 -7.36 -18.95 -1.90
CA ILE A 459 -8.47 -18.09 -2.32
C ILE A 459 -8.46 -16.76 -1.54
N MET A 460 -8.12 -16.78 -0.24
CA MET A 460 -7.89 -15.56 0.55
C MET A 460 -6.69 -14.75 0.05
N VAL A 461 -5.57 -15.38 -0.35
CA VAL A 461 -4.39 -14.66 -0.88
C VAL A 461 -4.70 -13.95 -2.20
N PHE A 462 -5.30 -14.66 -3.17
CA PHE A 462 -5.66 -14.03 -4.45
C PHE A 462 -6.78 -12.99 -4.25
N GLY A 463 -7.79 -13.31 -3.45
CA GLY A 463 -8.91 -12.42 -3.14
C GLY A 463 -8.48 -11.12 -2.46
N THR A 464 -7.52 -11.16 -1.52
CA THR A 464 -7.02 -9.94 -0.83
C THR A 464 -6.39 -8.95 -1.81
N GLY A 465 -5.44 -9.39 -2.64
CA GLY A 465 -4.79 -8.49 -3.61
C GLY A 465 -5.75 -7.97 -4.69
N LEU A 466 -6.73 -8.78 -5.12
CA LEU A 466 -7.76 -8.35 -6.07
C LEU A 466 -8.76 -7.35 -5.45
N LEU A 467 -9.24 -7.60 -4.23
CA LEU A 467 -10.08 -6.64 -3.50
C LEU A 467 -9.31 -5.36 -3.17
N GLY A 468 -8.02 -5.46 -2.86
CA GLY A 468 -7.11 -4.32 -2.72
C GLY A 468 -7.10 -3.43 -3.96
N GLY A 469 -6.72 -4.00 -5.11
CA GLY A 469 -6.56 -3.26 -6.37
C GLY A 469 -7.85 -2.79 -7.04
N PHE A 470 -8.92 -3.60 -7.03
CA PHE A 470 -10.14 -3.28 -7.79
C PHE A 470 -11.26 -2.62 -6.96
N LEU A 471 -11.25 -2.76 -5.63
CA LEU A 471 -12.32 -2.26 -4.76
C LEU A 471 -11.81 -1.24 -3.73
N PHE A 472 -10.79 -1.59 -2.96
CA PHE A 472 -10.27 -0.72 -1.90
C PHE A 472 -9.51 0.50 -2.46
N GLN A 473 -8.72 0.32 -3.52
CA GLN A 473 -8.09 1.44 -4.23
C GLN A 473 -9.12 2.45 -4.75
N PHE A 474 -10.25 1.99 -5.29
CA PHE A 474 -11.33 2.87 -5.76
C PHE A 474 -11.91 3.71 -4.61
N PHE A 475 -12.16 3.13 -3.44
CA PHE A 475 -12.63 3.87 -2.27
C PHE A 475 -11.58 4.85 -1.71
N ASN A 476 -10.29 4.53 -1.77
CA ASN A 476 -9.22 5.47 -1.37
C ASN A 476 -9.09 6.67 -2.32
N GLN A 477 -9.32 6.48 -3.63
CA GLN A 477 -9.29 7.55 -4.62
C GLN A 477 -10.60 8.37 -4.68
N ALA A 478 -11.71 7.82 -4.18
CA ALA A 478 -13.01 8.48 -4.19
C ALA A 478 -13.10 9.60 -3.13
N SER A 479 -12.91 10.85 -3.55
CA SER A 479 -12.97 12.05 -2.67
C SER A 479 -14.34 12.31 -2.00
N SER A 480 -15.32 11.43 -2.16
CA SER A 480 -16.65 11.45 -1.54
C SER A 480 -16.84 10.37 -0.47
N PHE A 481 -15.86 9.49 -0.27
CA PHE A 481 -15.92 8.42 0.74
C PHE A 481 -15.32 8.89 2.07
N SER A 482 -15.90 8.48 3.19
CA SER A 482 -15.47 8.95 4.52
C SER A 482 -14.21 8.24 4.98
N ARG A 483 -13.19 9.01 5.41
CA ARG A 483 -11.95 8.47 6.00
C ARG A 483 -12.21 7.49 7.15
N GLY A 484 -13.28 7.67 7.92
CA GLY A 484 -13.65 6.73 9.00
C GLY A 484 -14.01 5.33 8.49
N TRP A 485 -14.69 5.22 7.34
CA TRP A 485 -15.00 3.92 6.73
C TRP A 485 -13.77 3.28 6.06
N ILE A 486 -12.81 4.08 5.59
CA ILE A 486 -11.51 3.58 5.10
C ILE A 486 -10.76 2.89 6.26
N ILE A 487 -10.64 3.55 7.42
CA ILE A 487 -9.98 2.99 8.62
C ILE A 487 -10.66 1.69 9.08
N VAL A 488 -12.00 1.61 9.02
CA VAL A 488 -12.74 0.38 9.34
C VAL A 488 -12.47 -0.77 8.35
N MET A 489 -12.15 -0.46 7.08
CA MET A 489 -11.68 -1.46 6.12
C MET A 489 -10.21 -1.83 6.34
N GLU A 490 -9.35 -0.87 6.74
CA GLU A 490 -7.93 -1.10 7.04
C GLU A 490 -7.72 -2.01 8.26
N LEU A 491 -8.72 -2.15 9.14
CA LEU A 491 -8.80 -3.17 10.21
C LEU A 491 -8.76 -4.63 9.67
N TYR A 492 -8.84 -4.82 8.35
CA TYR A 492 -8.51 -6.09 7.72
C TYR A 492 -7.04 -6.07 7.25
N PRO A 493 -6.14 -6.93 7.78
CA PRO A 493 -4.70 -6.90 7.47
C PRO A 493 -4.31 -7.14 6.01
N GLY A 494 -5.25 -7.52 5.14
CA GLY A 494 -5.02 -7.52 3.68
C GLY A 494 -5.08 -6.11 3.06
N PHE A 495 -5.90 -5.22 3.60
CA PHE A 495 -6.10 -3.87 3.08
C PHE A 495 -5.10 -2.85 3.65
N SER A 496 -4.72 -2.96 4.93
CA SER A 496 -3.62 -2.14 5.48
C SER A 496 -2.27 -2.42 4.79
N LEU A 497 -1.99 -3.69 4.44
CA LEU A 497 -0.85 -4.04 3.60
C LEU A 497 -0.92 -3.38 2.21
N TYR A 498 -2.07 -3.52 1.53
CA TYR A 498 -2.27 -2.91 0.21
C TYR A 498 -2.11 -1.39 0.26
N ARG A 499 -2.64 -0.74 1.32
CA ARG A 499 -2.54 0.70 1.54
C ARG A 499 -1.09 1.17 1.63
N GLY A 500 -0.28 0.54 2.48
CA GLY A 500 1.13 0.92 2.64
C GLY A 500 1.96 0.68 1.38
N LEU A 501 1.74 -0.45 0.69
CA LEU A 501 2.39 -0.72 -0.60
C LEU A 501 1.95 0.27 -1.69
N TYR A 502 0.68 0.67 -1.73
CA TYR A 502 0.18 1.67 -2.66
C TYR A 502 0.83 3.05 -2.42
N GLU A 503 0.93 3.51 -1.17
CA GLU A 503 1.60 4.78 -0.85
C GLU A 503 3.09 4.76 -1.25
N PHE A 504 3.84 3.69 -0.95
CA PHE A 504 5.22 3.54 -1.42
C PHE A 504 5.34 3.58 -2.95
N ALA A 505 4.36 3.02 -3.67
CA ALA A 505 4.34 3.04 -5.13
C ALA A 505 4.02 4.42 -5.71
N GLN A 506 3.08 5.18 -5.12
CA GLN A 506 2.81 6.55 -5.56
C GLN A 506 4.06 7.45 -5.39
N TYR A 507 4.70 7.37 -4.22
CA TYR A 507 5.93 8.14 -3.95
C TYR A 507 7.13 7.72 -4.80
N ALA A 508 7.27 6.42 -5.13
CA ALA A 508 8.31 5.97 -6.07
C ALA A 508 8.04 6.44 -7.51
N PHE A 509 6.78 6.40 -7.95
CA PHE A 509 6.38 6.86 -9.28
C PHE A 509 6.55 8.38 -9.46
N GLU A 510 6.09 9.18 -8.49
CA GLU A 510 6.27 10.64 -8.48
C GLU A 510 7.76 11.01 -8.35
N GLY A 511 8.51 10.27 -7.51
CA GLY A 511 9.96 10.41 -7.37
C GLY A 511 10.71 10.19 -8.69
N ASP A 512 10.46 9.07 -9.38
CA ASP A 512 11.13 8.77 -10.66
C ASP A 512 10.74 9.77 -11.75
N TYR A 513 9.46 10.19 -11.79
CA TYR A 513 8.96 11.15 -12.76
C TYR A 513 9.53 12.56 -12.55
N MET A 514 9.65 13.03 -11.30
CA MET A 514 10.23 14.35 -11.00
C MET A 514 11.78 14.36 -10.97
N GLY A 515 12.44 13.21 -11.17
CA GLY A 515 13.91 13.10 -11.01
C GLY A 515 14.37 13.29 -9.56
N THR A 516 13.52 12.95 -8.59
CA THR A 516 13.76 13.14 -7.15
C THR A 516 13.77 11.81 -6.39
N VAL A 517 13.58 11.87 -5.06
CA VAL A 517 13.60 10.71 -4.16
C VAL A 517 12.19 10.35 -3.73
N GLY A 518 11.95 9.08 -3.41
CA GLY A 518 10.66 8.59 -2.94
C GLY A 518 10.38 8.95 -1.48
N MET A 519 9.54 8.15 -0.83
CA MET A 519 9.05 8.42 0.51
C MET A 519 10.19 8.46 1.53
N ARG A 520 10.23 9.55 2.31
CA ARG A 520 11.11 9.75 3.47
C ARG A 520 10.32 9.93 4.76
N TRP A 521 10.98 9.81 5.91
CA TRP A 521 10.33 9.96 7.24
C TRP A 521 9.56 11.29 7.39
N LYS A 522 10.07 12.38 6.80
CA LYS A 522 9.40 13.70 6.77
C LYS A 522 8.05 13.71 6.03
N ASN A 523 7.77 12.73 5.17
CA ASN A 523 6.54 12.66 4.38
C ASN A 523 5.40 11.95 5.13
N LEU A 524 5.68 11.29 6.27
CA LEU A 524 4.64 10.67 7.12
C LEU A 524 3.82 11.70 7.92
N SER A 525 4.20 12.99 7.91
CA SER A 525 3.43 14.07 8.51
C SER A 525 2.48 14.80 7.54
N ASP A 526 2.42 14.42 6.26
CA ASP A 526 1.48 15.00 5.30
C ASP A 526 0.05 14.48 5.52
N ARG A 527 -0.93 15.39 5.58
CA ARG A 527 -2.38 15.10 5.70
C ARG A 527 -2.96 14.34 4.49
N ARG A 528 -2.24 14.25 3.37
CA ARG A 528 -2.59 13.45 2.18
C ARG A 528 -2.08 12.00 2.25
N ASN A 529 -0.99 11.74 2.96
CA ASN A 529 -0.35 10.43 3.05
C ASN A 529 -1.07 9.54 4.08
N GLY A 530 -1.48 8.32 3.71
CA GLY A 530 -2.10 7.37 4.64
C GLY A 530 -1.12 6.47 5.42
N MET A 531 0.18 6.56 5.15
CA MET A 531 1.18 5.64 5.70
C MET A 531 1.30 5.71 7.24
N LYS A 532 1.03 6.89 7.84
CA LYS A 532 1.08 7.07 9.29
C LYS A 532 -0.07 6.32 9.98
N GLU A 533 -1.28 6.44 9.46
CA GLU A 533 -2.47 5.73 9.92
C GLU A 533 -2.26 4.22 9.83
N VAL A 534 -1.73 3.72 8.70
CA VAL A 534 -1.39 2.31 8.52
C VAL A 534 -0.41 1.82 9.59
N LEU A 535 0.70 2.52 9.83
CA LEU A 535 1.70 2.14 10.84
C LEU A 535 1.11 2.12 12.27
N ILE A 536 0.17 3.03 12.57
CA ILE A 536 -0.55 3.05 13.86
C ILE A 536 -1.50 1.84 13.98
N ILE A 537 -2.29 1.54 12.94
CA ILE A 537 -3.23 0.41 12.92
C ILE A 537 -2.48 -0.91 13.13
N LEU A 538 -1.41 -1.15 12.34
CA LEU A 538 -0.58 -2.36 12.45
C LEU A 538 0.00 -2.55 13.87
N SER A 539 0.34 -1.45 14.56
CA SER A 539 0.89 -1.48 15.91
C SER A 539 -0.17 -1.82 16.97
N ILE A 540 -1.36 -1.23 16.86
CA ILE A 540 -2.47 -1.46 17.80
C ILE A 540 -3.03 -2.89 17.66
N GLU A 541 -3.14 -3.39 16.43
CA GLU A 541 -3.61 -4.76 16.17
C GLU A 541 -2.66 -5.83 16.72
N TRP A 542 -1.33 -5.61 16.61
CA TRP A 542 -0.33 -6.52 17.18
C TRP A 542 -0.46 -6.60 18.71
N ASP A 543 -0.37 -5.47 19.42
CA ASP A 543 -0.49 -5.41 20.88
C ASP A 543 -1.76 -6.13 21.37
N LYS A 544 -2.90 -5.89 20.70
CA LYS A 544 -4.17 -6.44 21.12
C LYS A 544 -4.31 -7.95 20.91
N VAL A 545 -3.60 -8.53 19.94
CA VAL A 545 -3.55 -9.99 19.76
C VAL A 545 -2.53 -10.64 20.69
N GLU A 546 -1.41 -9.98 20.99
CA GLU A 546 -0.40 -10.48 21.94
C GLU A 546 -0.97 -10.62 23.36
N GLN A 547 -1.75 -9.64 23.81
CA GLN A 547 -2.44 -9.64 25.11
C GLN A 547 -3.38 -10.84 25.31
N LEU A 548 -3.85 -11.50 24.25
CA LEU A 548 -4.80 -12.63 24.32
C LEU A 548 -4.14 -14.02 24.44
N LEU A 549 -2.80 -14.12 24.45
CA LEU A 549 -2.09 -15.41 24.33
C LEU A 549 -1.54 -16.00 25.66
N LEU A 550 -1.75 -15.36 26.82
CA LEU A 550 -0.84 -15.49 27.97
C LEU A 550 -1.33 -16.20 29.28
N GLU A 551 -2.54 -16.79 29.36
CA GLU A 551 -3.05 -17.38 30.64
C GLU A 551 -3.25 -18.93 30.70
N SER A 552 -2.58 -19.63 31.66
CA SER A 552 -3.02 -20.88 32.36
C SER A 552 -1.98 -21.41 33.38
N ARG A 553 -2.35 -22.05 34.54
CA ARG A 553 -1.43 -22.88 35.39
C ARG A 553 -2.01 -23.75 36.56
N ALA A 554 -1.16 -24.41 37.40
CA ALA A 554 -1.40 -25.78 37.95
C ALA A 554 -0.52 -26.45 39.11
N SER A 555 -1.04 -27.38 39.98
CA SER A 555 -0.33 -28.45 40.85
C SER A 555 -1.28 -29.23 41.87
N HIS A 556 -1.58 -30.55 42.22
CA HIS A 556 -1.31 -32.08 42.23
C HIS A 556 -2.62 -33.16 41.83
N ALA A 557 -3.60 -34.13 42.22
CA ALA A 557 -4.23 -35.40 42.95
C ALA A 557 -4.06 -36.98 42.69
N ILE A 558 -4.86 -37.59 41.75
CA ILE A 558 -5.44 -38.96 41.51
C ILE A 558 -6.46 -39.44 42.53
N VAL A 559 -7.49 -38.61 42.65
CA VAL A 559 -8.81 -38.95 43.14
C VAL A 559 -9.78 -38.51 42.04
N SER A 560 -10.74 -39.34 41.62
CA SER A 560 -11.94 -38.91 40.91
C SER A 560 -13.14 -39.08 41.83
N HIS A 561 -14.04 -38.10 41.84
CA HIS A 561 -15.23 -38.10 42.67
C HIS A 561 -16.46 -37.77 41.83
N ASN A 562 -17.33 -38.76 41.68
CA ASN A 562 -18.60 -38.68 40.96
C ASN A 562 -18.44 -38.12 39.52
N LEU A 563 -17.40 -38.54 38.81
CA LEU A 563 -17.05 -38.00 37.49
C LEU A 563 -18.07 -38.42 36.44
N LYS A 564 -18.78 -37.46 35.82
CA LYS A 564 -19.83 -37.71 34.81
C LYS A 564 -19.49 -37.12 33.45
N LYS A 565 -19.91 -37.83 32.39
CA LYS A 565 -19.95 -37.31 31.03
C LYS A 565 -21.31 -37.59 30.40
N VAL A 566 -21.98 -36.50 30.03
CA VAL A 566 -23.23 -36.49 29.27
C VAL A 566 -22.97 -35.70 27.99
N TYR A 567 -23.47 -36.20 26.86
CA TYR A 567 -23.56 -35.47 25.61
C TYR A 567 -25.04 -35.14 25.38
N PRO A 568 -25.38 -33.87 25.04
CA PRO A 568 -26.77 -33.47 24.83
C PRO A 568 -27.35 -34.18 23.61
N GLY A 569 -28.68 -34.35 23.61
CA GLY A 569 -29.42 -34.87 22.48
C GLY A 569 -29.25 -34.02 21.22
N ARG A 570 -29.28 -34.67 20.05
CA ARG A 570 -29.47 -34.05 18.74
C ARG A 570 -30.50 -34.84 17.96
N ASP A 571 -31.18 -34.16 17.05
CA ASP A 571 -32.05 -34.78 16.03
C ASP A 571 -33.12 -35.70 16.66
N GLY A 572 -33.76 -35.22 17.73
CA GLY A 572 -34.81 -35.93 18.49
C GLY A 572 -34.30 -36.98 19.50
N ASN A 573 -33.01 -37.29 19.54
CA ASN A 573 -32.46 -38.32 20.44
C ASN A 573 -32.35 -37.83 21.91
N PRO A 574 -32.55 -38.71 22.91
CA PRO A 574 -32.34 -38.38 24.32
C PRO A 574 -30.85 -38.20 24.68
N GLU A 575 -30.58 -37.58 25.84
CA GLU A 575 -29.22 -37.33 26.32
C GLU A 575 -28.39 -38.61 26.51
N LYS A 576 -27.16 -38.62 26.01
CA LYS A 576 -26.29 -39.79 26.07
C LYS A 576 -25.32 -39.72 27.26
N PHE A 577 -25.69 -40.40 28.35
CA PHE A 577 -24.85 -40.63 29.51
C PHE A 577 -23.74 -41.64 29.21
N VAL A 578 -22.53 -41.14 28.92
CA VAL A 578 -21.34 -41.94 28.55
C VAL A 578 -20.50 -42.34 29.77
N VAL A 579 -20.48 -41.51 30.83
CA VAL A 579 -19.90 -41.86 32.13
C VAL A 579 -20.86 -41.40 33.23
N ARG A 580 -21.26 -42.30 34.15
CA ARG A 580 -22.43 -42.11 35.03
C ARG A 580 -22.12 -41.72 36.49
N GLY A 581 -20.88 -41.35 36.81
CA GLY A 581 -20.48 -40.90 38.15
C GLY A 581 -19.39 -41.78 38.74
N VAL A 582 -18.26 -41.89 38.07
CA VAL A 582 -17.15 -42.74 38.51
C VAL A 582 -16.37 -42.05 39.62
N SER A 583 -16.44 -42.61 40.83
CA SER A 583 -15.53 -42.32 41.93
C SER A 583 -14.45 -43.39 41.98
N LEU A 584 -13.18 -42.98 42.02
CA LEU A 584 -12.02 -43.86 42.04
C LEU A 584 -10.85 -43.13 42.73
N ALA A 585 -10.23 -43.78 43.70
CA ALA A 585 -8.94 -43.34 44.25
C ALA A 585 -7.90 -44.40 43.87
N LEU A 586 -6.77 -43.99 43.31
CA LEU A 586 -5.67 -44.90 42.96
C LEU A 586 -4.46 -44.58 43.84
N PRO A 587 -4.00 -45.53 44.67
CA PRO A 587 -2.72 -45.43 45.35
C PRO A 587 -1.55 -45.25 44.38
N ARG A 588 -0.45 -44.68 44.89
CA ARG A 588 0.81 -44.66 44.12
C ARG A 588 1.36 -46.09 44.00
N ALA A 589 1.91 -46.42 42.83
CA ALA A 589 2.53 -47.70 42.49
C ALA A 589 1.58 -48.93 42.36
N GLU A 590 0.27 -48.74 42.23
CA GLU A 590 -0.65 -49.81 41.81
C GLU A 590 -0.86 -49.86 40.29
N CYS A 591 -1.08 -51.06 39.75
CA CYS A 591 -1.43 -51.28 38.35
C CYS A 591 -2.95 -51.47 38.21
N PHE A 592 -3.64 -50.49 37.61
CA PHE A 592 -5.10 -50.47 37.50
C PHE A 592 -5.59 -50.67 36.05
N GLY A 593 -6.39 -51.71 35.83
CA GLY A 593 -7.00 -52.02 34.52
C GLY A 593 -8.52 -51.83 34.50
N MET A 594 -9.04 -51.04 33.56
CA MET A 594 -10.48 -50.90 33.34
C MET A 594 -10.98 -51.95 32.33
N LEU A 595 -11.77 -52.91 32.82
CA LEU A 595 -12.42 -53.94 32.01
C LEU A 595 -13.92 -53.65 31.79
N GLY A 596 -14.52 -54.30 30.79
CA GLY A 596 -15.93 -54.15 30.42
C GLY A 596 -16.17 -54.08 28.90
N PRO A 597 -17.41 -54.16 28.41
CA PRO A 597 -17.71 -54.22 26.98
C PRO A 597 -17.37 -52.93 26.22
N SER A 598 -17.47 -52.98 24.88
CA SER A 598 -17.43 -51.77 24.05
C SER A 598 -18.61 -50.85 24.39
N GLY A 599 -18.42 -49.54 24.25
CA GLY A 599 -19.42 -48.53 24.64
C GLY A 599 -19.55 -48.25 26.15
N ALA A 600 -18.96 -49.05 27.04
CA ALA A 600 -19.03 -48.91 28.51
C ALA A 600 -18.26 -47.69 29.10
N GLY A 601 -18.03 -46.63 28.33
CA GLY A 601 -17.42 -45.38 28.81
C GLY A 601 -15.91 -45.39 29.08
N LYS A 602 -15.23 -46.55 29.09
CA LYS A 602 -13.80 -46.72 29.44
C LYS A 602 -12.87 -45.67 28.82
N THR A 603 -12.80 -45.59 27.49
CA THR A 603 -11.97 -44.63 26.75
C THR A 603 -12.36 -43.18 27.05
N SER A 604 -13.64 -42.90 27.35
CA SER A 604 -14.12 -41.56 27.71
C SER A 604 -13.73 -41.16 29.13
N PHE A 605 -13.71 -42.11 30.09
CA PHE A 605 -13.17 -41.88 31.43
C PHE A 605 -11.67 -41.54 31.36
N ILE A 606 -10.88 -42.39 30.69
CA ILE A 606 -9.44 -42.15 30.49
C ILE A 606 -9.23 -40.80 29.79
N SER A 607 -9.98 -40.50 28.72
CA SER A 607 -9.91 -39.22 28.01
C SER A 607 -10.15 -38.01 28.93
N MET A 608 -11.12 -38.08 29.85
CA MET A 608 -11.34 -37.01 30.84
C MET A 608 -10.17 -36.89 31.82
N MET A 609 -9.64 -38.01 32.32
CA MET A 609 -8.50 -38.02 33.26
C MET A 609 -7.21 -37.45 32.64
N ILE A 610 -7.02 -37.60 31.32
CA ILE A 610 -5.93 -36.97 30.56
C ILE A 610 -6.30 -35.57 29.98
N GLY A 611 -7.43 -35.00 30.38
CA GLY A 611 -7.81 -33.62 30.09
C GLY A 611 -8.35 -33.32 28.68
N LEU A 612 -8.72 -34.33 27.87
CA LEU A 612 -9.19 -34.12 26.49
C LEU A 612 -10.62 -33.50 26.45
N PRO A 613 -11.72 -34.21 26.74
CA PRO A 613 -13.00 -33.57 27.04
C PRO A 613 -13.06 -33.19 28.53
N LYS A 614 -13.48 -31.96 28.85
CA LYS A 614 -13.85 -31.61 30.23
C LYS A 614 -15.03 -32.48 30.71
N PRO A 615 -15.08 -32.92 31.98
CA PRO A 615 -16.23 -33.63 32.53
C PRO A 615 -17.48 -32.74 32.51
N SER A 616 -18.66 -33.37 32.42
CA SER A 616 -19.94 -32.65 32.50
C SER A 616 -20.34 -32.33 33.94
N SER A 617 -19.94 -33.17 34.91
CA SER A 617 -19.97 -32.86 36.35
C SER A 617 -19.03 -33.79 37.14
N GLY A 618 -18.88 -33.54 38.44
CA GLY A 618 -17.89 -34.19 39.29
C GLY A 618 -16.51 -33.50 39.26
N THR A 619 -15.56 -34.06 40.01
CA THR A 619 -14.18 -33.57 40.10
C THR A 619 -13.21 -34.73 39.89
N ALA A 620 -12.00 -34.43 39.42
CA ALA A 620 -10.89 -35.37 39.45
C ALA A 620 -9.55 -34.63 39.52
N TYR A 621 -8.48 -35.32 39.92
CA TYR A 621 -7.19 -34.68 40.25
C TYR A 621 -5.97 -35.54 39.76
N VAL A 622 -4.67 -35.11 39.70
CA VAL A 622 -3.41 -35.97 39.50
C VAL A 622 -2.07 -35.59 40.26
N GLN A 623 -1.78 -36.03 41.51
CA GLN A 623 -0.96 -35.33 42.58
C GLN A 623 -1.56 -34.99 44.08
N GLY A 624 -2.30 -33.97 44.71
CA GLY A 624 -3.35 -32.78 44.74
C GLY A 624 -3.69 -31.46 43.86
N LEU A 625 -4.37 -31.45 42.67
CA LEU A 625 -4.64 -30.46 41.54
C LEU A 625 -5.83 -31.00 40.77
N ASP A 626 -6.82 -30.18 40.45
CA ASP A 626 -7.99 -30.58 39.66
C ASP A 626 -7.69 -30.65 38.15
N ILE A 627 -8.13 -31.70 37.45
CA ILE A 627 -8.00 -31.84 35.99
C ILE A 627 -8.67 -30.69 35.22
N ARG A 628 -9.63 -29.99 35.84
CA ARG A 628 -10.43 -28.93 35.22
C ARG A 628 -9.72 -27.56 35.21
N SER A 629 -8.94 -27.27 36.24
CA SER A 629 -8.26 -25.98 36.41
C SER A 629 -6.78 -26.02 36.06
N HIS A 630 -6.14 -27.18 36.16
CA HIS A 630 -4.70 -27.22 36.35
C HIS A 630 -3.95 -28.22 35.42
N MET A 631 -4.49 -28.69 34.29
CA MET A 631 -3.92 -29.85 33.56
C MET A 631 -2.39 -29.82 33.24
N ASP A 632 -1.75 -28.64 33.14
CA ASP A 632 -0.35 -28.45 32.75
C ASP A 632 0.66 -29.20 33.63
N SER A 633 0.52 -29.15 34.96
CA SER A 633 1.47 -29.80 35.88
C SER A 633 1.27 -31.31 35.92
N ILE A 634 0.06 -31.81 35.61
CA ILE A 634 -0.24 -33.26 35.53
C ILE A 634 0.68 -33.92 34.52
N TYR A 635 0.76 -33.33 33.33
CA TYR A 635 1.51 -33.79 32.19
C TYR A 635 3.04 -33.88 32.40
N THR A 636 3.57 -33.26 33.46
CA THR A 636 5.00 -33.43 33.78
C THR A 636 5.30 -34.84 34.30
N SER A 637 4.42 -35.38 35.16
CA SER A 637 4.57 -36.68 35.84
C SER A 637 3.66 -37.80 35.32
N MET A 638 2.73 -37.51 34.41
CA MET A 638 1.90 -38.51 33.73
C MET A 638 2.51 -38.88 32.37
N GLY A 639 2.61 -40.17 32.06
CA GLY A 639 2.78 -40.69 30.70
C GLY A 639 1.44 -41.13 30.12
N VAL A 640 1.23 -40.93 28.81
CA VAL A 640 -0.03 -41.28 28.13
C VAL A 640 0.28 -41.81 26.73
N CYS A 641 -0.14 -43.06 26.45
CA CYS A 641 -0.28 -43.55 25.08
C CYS A 641 -1.76 -43.46 24.66
N PRO A 642 -2.11 -42.66 23.64
CA PRO A 642 -3.48 -42.52 23.15
C PRO A 642 -3.83 -43.57 22.08
N GLN A 643 -5.14 -43.79 21.84
CA GLN A 643 -5.64 -44.79 20.87
C GLN A 643 -5.44 -44.42 19.38
N HIS A 644 -4.69 -43.37 19.08
CA HIS A 644 -4.33 -42.94 17.72
C HIS A 644 -2.90 -42.44 17.74
N ASP A 645 -2.10 -42.90 16.78
CA ASP A 645 -0.66 -42.70 16.74
C ASP A 645 -0.33 -41.23 16.48
N LEU A 646 0.29 -40.57 17.45
CA LEU A 646 0.56 -39.12 17.41
C LEU A 646 1.97 -38.83 16.89
N LEU A 647 2.39 -39.55 15.85
CA LEU A 647 3.73 -39.42 15.26
C LEU A 647 3.76 -38.30 14.21
N TRP A 648 4.84 -37.51 14.18
CA TRP A 648 5.15 -36.67 13.03
C TRP A 648 5.62 -37.58 11.89
N GLU A 649 4.75 -37.84 10.91
CA GLU A 649 5.02 -38.66 9.71
C GLU A 649 6.40 -38.41 9.07
N SER A 650 6.85 -37.15 9.08
CA SER A 650 8.11 -36.68 8.49
C SER A 650 9.39 -36.99 9.30
N LEU A 651 9.27 -37.28 10.59
CA LEU A 651 10.38 -37.58 11.52
C LEU A 651 10.59 -39.10 11.66
N THR A 652 11.79 -39.49 12.08
CA THR A 652 12.15 -40.89 12.39
C THR A 652 11.87 -41.25 13.85
N GLY A 653 11.75 -42.54 14.19
CA GLY A 653 11.57 -42.97 15.60
C GLY A 653 12.68 -42.47 16.51
N ARG A 654 13.94 -42.54 16.05
CA ARG A 654 15.09 -41.99 16.78
C ARG A 654 14.97 -40.48 16.99
N GLU A 655 14.46 -39.72 16.01
CA GLU A 655 14.24 -38.27 16.16
C GLU A 655 13.09 -37.94 17.13
N HIS A 656 12.01 -38.73 17.17
CA HIS A 656 10.94 -38.58 18.17
C HIS A 656 11.50 -38.77 19.59
N LEU A 657 12.19 -39.88 19.84
CA LEU A 657 12.75 -40.18 21.16
C LEU A 657 13.86 -39.17 21.55
N LEU A 658 14.70 -38.73 20.60
CA LEU A 658 15.65 -37.63 20.82
C LEU A 658 14.97 -36.27 21.09
N PHE A 659 13.73 -36.06 20.65
CA PHE A 659 12.95 -34.86 20.96
C PHE A 659 12.32 -34.97 22.36
N TYR A 660 11.58 -36.05 22.63
CA TYR A 660 10.92 -36.27 23.92
C TYR A 660 11.90 -36.42 25.10
N GLY A 661 13.03 -37.11 24.89
CA GLY A 661 14.09 -37.19 25.91
C GLY A 661 14.63 -35.83 26.32
N ARG A 662 14.72 -34.86 25.39
CA ARG A 662 15.13 -33.48 25.70
C ARG A 662 14.04 -32.70 26.46
N LEU A 663 12.76 -32.94 26.18
CA LEU A 663 11.65 -32.40 26.97
C LEU A 663 11.63 -32.97 28.40
N LYS A 664 11.99 -34.24 28.57
CA LYS A 664 12.29 -34.88 29.88
C LYS A 664 13.74 -34.61 30.36
N ASN A 665 14.34 -33.50 29.93
CA ASN A 665 15.61 -32.90 30.37
C ASN A 665 16.91 -33.73 30.16
N LEU A 666 16.87 -34.85 29.43
CA LEU A 666 18.05 -35.65 29.10
C LEU A 666 18.94 -34.93 28.07
N LYS A 667 20.27 -35.04 28.25
CA LYS A 667 21.30 -34.35 27.45
C LYS A 667 22.51 -35.24 27.21
N GLY A 668 23.34 -34.88 26.22
CA GLY A 668 24.63 -35.52 25.95
C GLY A 668 24.54 -37.04 25.72
N ALA A 669 25.56 -37.76 26.19
CA ALA A 669 25.65 -39.23 26.08
C ALA A 669 24.46 -39.95 26.73
N ALA A 670 23.96 -39.46 27.88
CA ALA A 670 22.83 -40.05 28.58
C ALA A 670 21.52 -39.98 27.77
N LEU A 671 21.31 -38.93 26.97
CA LEU A 671 20.19 -38.87 26.03
C LEU A 671 20.33 -39.93 24.94
N THR A 672 21.50 -40.06 24.32
CA THR A 672 21.70 -41.04 23.24
C THR A 672 21.61 -42.48 23.74
N GLN A 673 22.17 -42.77 24.91
CA GLN A 673 22.07 -44.08 25.56
C GLN A 673 20.61 -44.44 25.86
N ALA A 674 19.87 -43.55 26.55
CA ALA A 674 18.47 -43.80 26.88
C ALA A 674 17.60 -44.01 25.63
N VAL A 675 17.83 -43.24 24.55
CA VAL A 675 17.11 -43.44 23.28
C VAL A 675 17.41 -44.81 22.67
N GLU A 676 18.65 -45.28 22.70
CA GLU A 676 18.97 -46.61 22.19
C GLU A 676 18.46 -47.75 23.08
N GLU A 677 18.46 -47.58 24.39
CA GLU A 677 17.89 -48.54 25.35
C GLU A 677 16.37 -48.64 25.17
N SER A 678 15.67 -47.51 25.03
CA SER A 678 14.24 -47.49 24.66
C SER A 678 14.00 -48.22 23.33
N LEU A 679 14.70 -47.84 22.25
CA LEU A 679 14.55 -48.49 20.95
C LEU A 679 14.83 -50.00 20.97
N LYS A 680 15.71 -50.48 21.86
CA LYS A 680 15.99 -51.92 22.05
C LYS A 680 14.84 -52.59 22.80
N SER A 681 14.29 -51.96 23.85
CA SER A 681 13.16 -52.50 24.63
C SER A 681 11.86 -52.66 23.83
N VAL A 682 11.66 -51.87 22.78
CA VAL A 682 10.51 -51.97 21.84
C VAL A 682 10.88 -52.56 20.48
N ASN A 683 12.00 -53.30 20.38
CA ASN A 683 12.53 -53.94 19.16
C ASN A 683 12.89 -53.04 17.94
N LEU A 684 12.39 -51.80 17.87
CA LEU A 684 12.61 -50.84 16.77
C LEU A 684 14.09 -50.53 16.45
N PHE A 685 15.02 -50.80 17.36
CA PHE A 685 16.46 -50.67 17.13
C PHE A 685 16.97 -51.57 16.00
N HIS A 686 16.38 -52.76 15.84
CA HIS A 686 16.85 -53.75 14.88
C HIS A 686 16.30 -53.48 13.47
N ARG A 687 16.98 -54.03 12.44
CA ARG A 687 16.63 -53.87 11.01
C ARG A 687 16.53 -52.41 10.53
N GLY A 688 17.09 -51.46 11.28
CA GLY A 688 17.10 -50.03 10.93
C GLY A 688 15.71 -49.37 10.93
N VAL A 689 14.73 -49.89 11.68
CA VAL A 689 13.39 -49.29 11.74
C VAL A 689 13.43 -47.92 12.42
N ALA A 690 14.18 -47.78 13.51
CA ALA A 690 14.39 -46.53 14.25
C ALA A 690 14.77 -45.30 13.39
N ASP A 691 15.48 -45.52 12.28
CA ASP A 691 15.98 -44.47 11.38
C ASP A 691 15.16 -44.34 10.07
N LYS A 692 14.06 -45.10 9.94
CA LYS A 692 12.99 -44.84 8.96
C LYS A 692 12.05 -43.76 9.48
N GLN A 693 11.37 -43.08 8.56
CA GLN A 693 10.33 -42.09 8.88
C GLN A 693 9.08 -42.78 9.42
N ALA A 694 8.41 -42.20 10.41
CA ALA A 694 7.20 -42.74 11.02
C ALA A 694 6.08 -42.96 10.00
N GLY A 695 5.88 -42.04 9.04
CA GLY A 695 4.92 -42.20 7.93
C GLY A 695 5.29 -43.27 6.88
N LYS A 696 6.20 -44.20 7.23
CA LYS A 696 6.59 -45.41 6.48
C LYS A 696 6.68 -46.63 7.40
N TYR A 697 6.19 -46.53 8.63
CA TYR A 697 5.97 -47.66 9.52
C TYR A 697 4.72 -48.42 9.06
N SER A 698 4.45 -49.54 9.73
CA SER A 698 3.20 -50.29 9.62
C SER A 698 2.61 -50.37 11.02
N GLY A 699 1.30 -50.32 11.20
CA GLY A 699 0.60 -50.21 12.51
C GLY A 699 1.32 -50.77 13.74
N GLY A 700 1.78 -52.03 13.76
CA GLY A 700 2.53 -52.57 14.91
C GLY A 700 3.84 -51.83 15.25
N TYR A 701 4.57 -51.32 14.26
CA TYR A 701 5.72 -50.42 14.45
C TYR A 701 5.32 -48.99 14.82
N GLU A 702 4.06 -48.59 14.61
CA GLU A 702 3.50 -47.30 15.06
C GLU A 702 3.07 -47.41 16.54
N GLU A 703 2.44 -48.52 16.93
CA GLU A 703 2.11 -48.88 18.31
C GLU A 703 3.36 -49.13 19.20
N GLU A 704 4.48 -49.56 18.62
CA GLU A 704 5.77 -49.75 19.31
C GLU A 704 6.57 -48.44 19.57
N ALA A 705 6.16 -47.27 19.07
CA ALA A 705 7.03 -46.08 18.88
C ALA A 705 6.78 -44.83 19.75
#